data_AF-A0A7J3MIU7-F1
#
_entry.id   AF-A0A7J3MIU7-F1
#
_cell.length_a   1.000
_cell.length_b   1.000
_cell.length_c   1.000
_cell.angle_alpha   90.00
_cell.angle_beta   90.00
_cell.angle_gamma   90.00
#
_symmetry.space_group_name_H-M   'P 1'
#
loop_
_entity.id
_entity.type
_entity.pdbx_description
1 polymer ?
#
loop_
_entity_poly.entity_id
_entity_poly.type
_entity_poly.pdbx_seq_one_letter_code
_entity_poly.pdbx_strand_id
1 'polypeptide(L)'
;MFSNEPDEDREFEEEWWYRKPFLRLLFSPMLYLFSWRYRMWRFLRLPPEKRRKIVEKKARKIRKSPSFPKVRKDDLIGRDEEFFKVMVSIYYHVLRDPEIRKTFTTPPPKLFVIKGSSGSGKTFFGEVVQREGFEKGLEYGLLLNLLKLKPEQVYSMWYGQSAQRLSEFFNNAFYNPSIVLIDEFQAFAKKFSSTTEVGMEETRVQTVMLEKFDELQKKDYRTIVLVSTTEYESLIDTLRRRGVAGTIDLDENVSRQMLLKIVEKQCQIHGVRLPPSDILTVIEDSLRSFETQAITPADIVNAFQVVINSKSTPLQKNIIEKLLHGKDSSSRVNPGELVTLNDFREAASKVKAYSLTARTEAAKRSVIKLRPKERYSDVGGLKGVKEEVIKEISLSLNPELASRSRYIPPKGFLFHGPPGTGKTLLARAIAGENNVWFYLVNGPSIIQGVYGDPEKTIRDIFEDARRNAPAIIFFDEIDSVAPMRGTHDPILDRVTSQLLTELDGFIPLSGVVVIASTNRVEVLDRALLERFTRAFEFSYPKTDEEKKEIISIHLRKYLDVLSQETTVDSVLETLRKKALSPRRIADVINEANRLRVKEIDAARQLVKALDEGRPLEEIRSIYSKDIERVSKILGVDEKSGEFLEKLRLISPSNYPLRLIHFQQALESLSEEESVSEARTMIEKSVREETPEVGKSYGLVALGTVGEQSGLVSVVEVVINPEGKGMVKVVGSEHGESIQASAEDAFIYINSVSGWRFRNHDVFVELVTPAKGMEKLQLRPGLSYPPVSGPSAGLAIGVAMISAFTGLKVDPTVIMTGAITARGEVWPVGGLDHRGMGKIDAALADKYARKLLVPRFNYESMRNLKIVEVLEAKGIAVEPVSNLLEAAVKSLMGVSSVEELLSHLRAEKIKHFKAAL
;
A
#
# COMPACT_ATOMS: atom_id res chain seq x y z
N MET A 1 58.68 23.26 -32.14
CA MET A 1 58.32 22.01 -32.83
C MET A 1 57.53 21.14 -31.87
N PHE A 2 56.23 21.35 -31.76
CA PHE A 2 55.34 20.43 -31.04
C PHE A 2 54.78 19.45 -32.08
N SER A 3 55.06 18.17 -31.89
CA SER A 3 54.66 17.09 -32.77
C SER A 3 53.13 16.99 -32.85
N ASN A 4 52.59 17.23 -34.03
CA ASN A 4 51.26 16.81 -34.44
C ASN A 4 51.24 15.27 -34.57
N GLU A 5 51.28 14.54 -33.46
CA GLU A 5 50.82 13.15 -33.46
C GLU A 5 49.30 13.14 -33.30
N PRO A 6 48.55 12.37 -34.11
CA PRO A 6 47.11 12.31 -34.02
C PRO A 6 46.68 11.80 -32.64
N ASP A 7 45.71 12.47 -32.03
CA ASP A 7 45.10 12.20 -30.71
C ASP A 7 44.58 10.73 -30.55
N GLU A 8 44.55 9.96 -31.64
CA GLU A 8 44.21 8.53 -31.68
C GLU A 8 45.28 7.63 -31.02
N ASP A 9 46.53 8.06 -30.95
CA ASP A 9 47.66 7.23 -30.53
C ASP A 9 47.90 7.23 -29.00
N ARG A 10 47.40 8.25 -28.28
CA ARG A 10 47.46 8.35 -26.80
C ARG A 10 46.82 7.16 -26.07
N GLU A 11 45.82 6.54 -26.69
CA GLU A 11 45.08 5.41 -26.10
C GLU A 11 45.93 4.13 -25.98
N PHE A 12 46.99 4.02 -26.76
CA PHE A 12 47.88 2.86 -26.74
C PHE A 12 49.16 3.14 -25.97
N GLU A 13 49.39 4.38 -25.49
CA GLU A 13 50.60 4.75 -24.77
C GLU A 13 50.82 3.96 -23.49
N GLU A 14 49.78 3.44 -22.83
CA GLU A 14 49.93 2.58 -21.64
C GLU A 14 50.36 1.15 -21.98
N GLU A 15 50.24 0.74 -23.25
CA GLU A 15 50.54 -0.62 -23.67
C GLU A 15 52.04 -0.80 -23.94
N TRP A 16 52.63 -1.82 -23.30
CA TRP A 16 54.07 -2.09 -23.41
C TRP A 16 54.50 -2.37 -24.86
N TRP A 17 53.64 -3.01 -25.66
CA TRP A 17 53.91 -3.30 -27.07
C TRP A 17 53.80 -2.04 -27.94
N TYR A 18 53.12 -0.99 -27.48
CA TYR A 18 53.09 0.28 -28.20
C TYR A 18 54.39 1.06 -27.98
N ARG A 19 54.88 1.11 -26.72
CA ARG A 19 56.15 1.77 -26.35
C ARG A 19 57.39 1.07 -26.90
N LYS A 20 57.33 -0.22 -27.22
CA LYS A 20 58.46 -1.03 -27.71
C LYS A 20 58.17 -1.64 -29.08
N PRO A 21 58.41 -0.89 -30.19
CA PRO A 21 58.06 -1.31 -31.56
C PRO A 21 58.72 -2.62 -32.01
N PHE A 22 59.94 -2.89 -31.54
CA PHE A 22 60.66 -4.13 -31.85
C PHE A 22 59.95 -5.35 -31.26
N LEU A 23 59.58 -5.31 -29.99
CA LEU A 23 58.86 -6.40 -29.33
C LEU A 23 57.44 -6.57 -29.88
N ARG A 24 56.81 -5.47 -30.32
CA ARG A 24 55.51 -5.51 -31.03
C ARG A 24 55.58 -6.34 -32.30
N LEU A 25 56.67 -6.22 -33.05
CA LEU A 25 56.87 -6.96 -34.29
C LEU A 25 57.11 -8.45 -33.98
N LEU A 26 57.96 -8.74 -32.99
CA LEU A 26 58.29 -10.10 -32.57
C LEU A 26 57.06 -10.87 -32.05
N PHE A 27 56.25 -10.24 -31.20
CA PHE A 27 55.05 -10.84 -30.61
C PHE A 27 53.76 -10.58 -31.41
N SER A 28 53.85 -10.00 -32.62
CA SER A 28 52.69 -9.66 -33.45
C SER A 28 51.67 -10.80 -33.62
N PRO A 29 52.05 -12.06 -33.90
CA PRO A 29 51.10 -13.17 -34.03
C PRO A 29 50.37 -13.48 -32.72
N MET A 30 51.09 -13.51 -31.60
CA MET A 30 50.54 -13.72 -30.26
C MET A 30 49.63 -12.56 -29.85
N LEU A 31 50.06 -11.32 -30.08
CA LEU A 31 49.28 -10.13 -29.78
C LEU A 31 48.00 -10.08 -30.62
N TYR A 32 48.03 -10.51 -31.88
CA TYR A 32 46.83 -10.56 -32.72
C TYR A 32 45.82 -11.59 -32.22
N LEU A 33 46.27 -12.72 -31.68
CA LEU A 33 45.39 -13.75 -31.12
C LEU A 33 44.81 -13.34 -29.76
N PHE A 34 45.64 -12.82 -28.86
CA PHE A 34 45.29 -12.64 -27.45
C PHE A 34 44.98 -11.20 -27.02
N SER A 35 45.45 -10.18 -27.75
CA SER A 35 45.21 -8.77 -27.40
C SER A 35 44.18 -8.13 -28.34
N TRP A 36 43.01 -7.81 -27.80
CA TRP A 36 42.01 -7.03 -28.53
C TRP A 36 42.49 -5.59 -28.80
N ARG A 37 43.21 -4.95 -27.86
CA ARG A 37 43.78 -3.60 -28.06
C ARG A 37 44.77 -3.57 -29.23
N TYR A 38 45.57 -4.62 -29.40
CA TYR A 38 46.47 -4.74 -30.57
C TYR A 38 45.70 -4.96 -31.87
N ARG A 39 44.65 -5.79 -31.87
CA ARG A 39 43.75 -5.94 -33.02
C ARG A 39 43.07 -4.63 -33.39
N MET A 40 42.60 -3.88 -32.40
CA MET A 40 41.98 -2.56 -32.58
C MET A 40 43.00 -1.55 -33.14
N TRP A 41 44.19 -1.48 -32.57
CA TRP A 41 45.29 -0.63 -33.07
C TRP A 41 45.64 -0.93 -34.54
N ARG A 42 45.79 -2.21 -34.89
CA ARG A 42 46.05 -2.62 -36.28
C ARG A 42 44.87 -2.31 -37.22
N PHE A 43 43.65 -2.39 -36.69
CA PHE A 43 42.43 -2.09 -37.43
C PHE A 43 42.26 -0.58 -37.68
N LEU A 44 42.56 0.29 -36.71
CA LEU A 44 42.48 1.75 -36.85
C LEU A 44 43.46 2.29 -37.91
N ARG A 45 44.61 1.62 -38.11
CA ARG A 45 45.58 1.95 -39.17
C ARG A 45 45.13 1.61 -40.59
N LEU A 46 44.01 0.91 -40.78
CA LEU A 46 43.47 0.65 -42.12
C LEU A 46 42.86 1.93 -42.71
N PRO A 47 42.94 2.11 -44.05
CA PRO A 47 42.24 3.20 -44.73
C PRO A 47 40.74 3.23 -44.34
N PRO A 48 40.13 4.42 -44.12
CA PRO A 48 38.75 4.55 -43.66
C PRO A 48 37.74 3.72 -44.46
N GLU A 49 37.91 3.65 -45.79
CA GLU A 49 37.07 2.85 -46.69
C GLU A 49 37.11 1.34 -46.41
N LYS A 50 38.29 0.80 -46.09
CA LYS A 50 38.47 -0.62 -45.75
C LYS A 50 37.90 -0.92 -44.37
N ARG A 51 38.05 0.00 -43.40
CA ARG A 51 37.42 -0.11 -42.07
C ARG A 51 35.90 -0.18 -42.18
N ARG A 52 35.30 0.76 -42.92
CA ARG A 52 33.85 0.82 -43.19
C ARG A 52 33.32 -0.49 -43.76
N LYS A 53 33.97 -1.05 -44.80
CA LYS A 53 33.55 -2.33 -45.41
C LYS A 53 33.55 -3.51 -44.44
N ILE A 54 34.58 -3.62 -43.59
CA ILE A 54 34.70 -4.72 -42.59
C ILE A 54 33.63 -4.58 -41.50
N VAL A 55 33.44 -3.36 -41.01
CA VAL A 55 32.49 -3.05 -39.93
C VAL A 55 31.06 -3.19 -40.42
N GLU A 56 30.74 -2.72 -41.64
CA GLU A 56 29.43 -2.89 -42.27
C GLU A 56 29.04 -4.38 -42.40
N LYS A 57 30.00 -5.24 -42.75
CA LYS A 57 29.76 -6.70 -42.83
C LYS A 57 29.38 -7.30 -41.47
N LYS A 58 29.98 -6.82 -40.38
CA LYS A 58 29.63 -7.24 -39.00
C LYS A 58 28.31 -6.61 -38.55
N ALA A 59 28.07 -5.34 -38.87
CA ALA A 59 26.85 -4.62 -38.55
C ALA A 59 25.59 -5.27 -39.14
N ARG A 60 25.67 -5.83 -40.35
CA ARG A 60 24.56 -6.60 -40.96
C ARG A 60 24.05 -7.76 -40.11
N LYS A 61 24.93 -8.40 -39.32
CA LYS A 61 24.51 -9.46 -38.38
C LYS A 61 23.82 -8.87 -37.15
N ILE A 62 24.36 -7.77 -36.63
CA ILE A 62 23.84 -7.08 -35.43
C ILE A 62 22.47 -6.45 -35.71
N ARG A 63 22.27 -5.80 -36.87
CA ARG A 63 20.98 -5.21 -37.28
C ARG A 63 19.85 -6.24 -37.39
N LYS A 64 20.17 -7.53 -37.58
CA LYS A 64 19.19 -8.64 -37.61
C LYS A 64 18.87 -9.20 -36.22
N SER A 65 19.62 -8.80 -35.19
CA SER A 65 19.38 -9.24 -33.81
C SER A 65 18.05 -8.69 -33.30
N PRO A 66 17.26 -9.47 -32.54
CA PRO A 66 16.04 -8.97 -31.90
C PRO A 66 16.31 -7.85 -30.89
N SER A 67 17.53 -7.79 -30.33
CA SER A 67 17.95 -6.76 -29.36
C SER A 67 18.34 -5.41 -30.00
N PHE A 68 18.39 -5.31 -31.32
CA PHE A 68 18.79 -4.08 -32.00
C PHE A 68 17.63 -3.06 -32.03
N PRO A 69 17.86 -1.78 -31.65
CA PRO A 69 16.80 -0.77 -31.66
C PRO A 69 16.21 -0.52 -33.05
N LYS A 70 14.87 -0.65 -33.17
CA LYS A 70 14.16 -0.49 -34.45
C LYS A 70 13.79 0.96 -34.79
N VAL A 71 13.75 1.82 -33.78
CA VAL A 71 13.35 3.24 -33.83
C VAL A 71 14.44 4.12 -34.44
N ARG A 72 14.06 5.12 -35.24
CA ARG A 72 14.99 6.04 -35.93
C ARG A 72 14.89 7.47 -35.37
N LYS A 73 15.86 8.31 -35.71
CA LYS A 73 15.83 9.75 -35.40
C LYS A 73 14.52 10.41 -35.88
N ASP A 74 14.06 10.08 -37.09
CA ASP A 74 12.82 10.65 -37.65
C ASP A 74 11.57 10.30 -36.83
N ASP A 75 11.64 9.28 -35.96
CA ASP A 75 10.57 8.89 -35.06
C ASP A 75 10.56 9.72 -33.76
N LEU A 76 11.66 10.42 -33.45
CA LEU A 76 11.77 11.31 -32.31
C LEU A 76 11.27 12.71 -32.69
N ILE A 77 10.09 13.07 -32.19
CA ILE A 77 9.42 14.33 -32.53
C ILE A 77 9.67 15.36 -31.41
N GLY A 78 10.18 16.55 -31.76
CA GLY A 78 10.21 17.71 -30.86
C GLY A 78 11.18 17.62 -29.68
N ARG A 79 12.18 16.73 -29.76
CA ARG A 79 13.24 16.53 -28.74
C ARG A 79 14.64 16.67 -29.33
N ASP A 80 14.77 17.53 -30.33
CA ASP A 80 16.02 17.69 -31.09
C ASP A 80 17.14 18.24 -30.20
N GLU A 81 16.85 19.20 -29.33
CA GLU A 81 17.85 19.81 -28.43
C GLU A 81 18.44 18.79 -27.46
N GLU A 82 17.59 18.02 -26.78
CA GLU A 82 17.98 16.99 -25.84
C GLU A 82 18.75 15.88 -26.57
N PHE A 83 18.31 15.51 -27.77
CA PHE A 83 18.99 14.54 -28.62
C PHE A 83 20.39 15.01 -29.01
N PHE A 84 20.52 16.26 -29.49
CA PHE A 84 21.81 16.82 -29.88
C PHE A 84 22.78 16.92 -28.70
N LYS A 85 22.29 17.25 -27.50
CA LYS A 85 23.10 17.27 -26.27
C LYS A 85 23.80 15.93 -26.02
N VAL A 86 23.08 14.81 -26.19
CA VAL A 86 23.67 13.47 -26.03
C VAL A 86 24.59 13.10 -27.19
N MET A 87 24.19 13.44 -28.42
CA MET A 87 25.00 13.17 -29.61
C MET A 87 26.35 13.87 -29.57
N VAL A 88 26.42 15.13 -29.11
CA VAL A 88 27.69 15.86 -28.92
C VAL A 88 28.64 15.08 -28.00
N SER A 89 28.13 14.53 -26.89
CA SER A 89 28.93 13.66 -26.03
C SER A 89 29.40 12.39 -26.75
N ILE A 90 28.56 11.76 -27.57
CA ILE A 90 28.94 10.58 -28.37
C ILE A 90 30.07 10.94 -29.35
N TYR A 91 29.96 12.06 -30.05
CA TYR A 91 31.02 12.51 -30.95
C TYR A 91 32.32 12.83 -30.20
N TYR A 92 32.24 13.45 -29.02
CA TYR A 92 33.42 13.83 -28.24
C TYR A 92 34.12 12.62 -27.58
N HIS A 93 33.37 11.73 -26.91
CA HIS A 93 33.93 10.66 -26.08
C HIS A 93 34.09 9.33 -26.81
N VAL A 94 33.08 8.93 -27.59
CA VAL A 94 33.02 7.60 -28.22
C VAL A 94 33.68 7.62 -29.60
N LEU A 95 33.25 8.54 -30.46
CA LEU A 95 33.76 8.68 -31.83
C LEU A 95 35.08 9.45 -31.87
N ARG A 96 35.29 10.36 -30.89
CA ARG A 96 36.46 11.25 -30.77
C ARG A 96 36.70 12.11 -32.00
N ASP A 97 35.64 12.75 -32.47
CA ASP A 97 35.72 13.61 -33.64
C ASP A 97 36.71 14.79 -33.41
N PRO A 98 37.69 15.01 -34.30
CA PRO A 98 38.70 16.04 -34.13
C PRO A 98 38.17 17.48 -34.12
N GLU A 99 37.12 17.78 -34.90
CA GLU A 99 36.56 19.13 -34.96
C GLU A 99 35.79 19.44 -33.67
N ILE A 100 35.01 18.48 -33.20
CA ILE A 100 34.26 18.62 -31.95
C ILE A 100 35.22 18.73 -30.76
N ARG A 101 36.25 17.89 -30.66
CA ARG A 101 37.23 17.99 -29.54
C ARG A 101 38.01 19.30 -29.51
N LYS A 102 38.30 19.90 -30.67
CA LYS A 102 38.95 21.23 -30.73
C LYS A 102 38.02 22.37 -30.33
N THR A 103 36.73 22.21 -30.54
CA THR A 103 35.72 23.25 -30.29
C THR A 103 35.38 23.37 -28.81
N PHE A 104 35.41 22.27 -28.05
CA PHE A 104 35.06 22.25 -26.63
C PHE A 104 36.29 22.42 -25.74
N THR A 105 36.30 23.46 -24.90
CA THR A 105 37.36 23.69 -23.89
C THR A 105 37.24 22.76 -22.68
N THR A 106 36.01 22.31 -22.38
CA THR A 106 35.71 21.34 -21.33
C THR A 106 34.98 20.13 -21.91
N PRO A 107 35.31 18.91 -21.46
CA PRO A 107 34.66 17.71 -21.97
C PRO A 107 33.17 17.70 -21.58
N PRO A 108 32.26 17.35 -22.50
CA PRO A 108 30.83 17.22 -22.19
C PRO A 108 30.56 16.01 -21.27
N PRO A 109 29.38 15.88 -20.65
CA PRO A 109 29.09 14.80 -19.70
C PRO A 109 29.07 13.41 -20.38
N LYS A 110 29.55 12.38 -19.67
CA LYS A 110 29.49 10.96 -20.08
C LYS A 110 28.26 10.21 -19.56
N LEU A 111 27.66 10.73 -18.48
CA LEU A 111 26.50 10.15 -17.80
C LEU A 111 25.30 11.08 -17.98
N PHE A 112 24.22 10.56 -18.55
CA PHE A 112 22.96 11.29 -18.73
C PHE A 112 21.85 10.64 -17.93
N VAL A 113 21.11 11.45 -17.18
CA VAL A 113 19.93 10.99 -16.44
C VAL A 113 18.69 11.52 -17.14
N ILE A 114 17.92 10.61 -17.72
CA ILE A 114 16.67 10.89 -18.43
C ILE A 114 15.53 10.74 -17.42
N LYS A 115 15.01 11.87 -16.93
CA LYS A 115 13.87 11.94 -16.01
C LYS A 115 12.57 12.21 -16.75
N GLY A 116 11.47 11.76 -16.17
CA GLY A 116 10.12 12.09 -16.61
C GLY A 116 9.08 11.07 -16.15
N SER A 117 7.82 11.42 -16.29
CA SER A 117 6.64 10.64 -15.90
C SER A 117 6.54 9.33 -16.67
N SER A 118 5.82 8.35 -16.11
CA SER A 118 5.55 7.10 -16.86
C SER A 118 4.82 7.45 -18.17
N GLY A 119 5.31 6.93 -19.30
CA GLY A 119 4.77 7.25 -20.62
C GLY A 119 5.44 8.43 -21.35
N SER A 120 6.39 9.15 -20.74
CA SER A 120 7.09 10.27 -21.38
C SER A 120 8.04 9.88 -22.53
N GLY A 121 8.30 8.58 -22.75
CA GLY A 121 9.15 8.10 -23.85
C GLY A 121 10.63 7.94 -23.52
N LYS A 122 11.01 7.79 -22.24
CA LYS A 122 12.41 7.62 -21.79
C LYS A 122 13.18 6.49 -22.49
N THR A 123 12.62 5.28 -22.45
CA THR A 123 13.23 4.10 -23.10
C THR A 123 13.35 4.29 -24.61
N PHE A 124 12.31 4.87 -25.23
CA PHE A 124 12.28 5.19 -26.65
C PHE A 124 13.39 6.18 -27.03
N PHE A 125 13.56 7.26 -26.27
CA PHE A 125 14.63 8.24 -26.48
C PHE A 125 16.03 7.58 -26.40
N GLY A 126 16.27 6.76 -25.37
CA GLY A 126 17.53 6.03 -25.22
C GLY A 126 17.83 5.08 -26.39
N GLU A 127 16.81 4.40 -26.91
CA GLU A 127 16.92 3.49 -28.05
C GLU A 127 17.21 4.22 -29.37
N VAL A 128 16.61 5.40 -29.59
CA VAL A 128 16.92 6.26 -30.75
C VAL A 128 18.38 6.73 -30.71
N VAL A 129 18.86 7.19 -29.55
CA VAL A 129 20.26 7.59 -29.36
C VAL A 129 21.23 6.43 -29.61
N GLN A 130 20.92 5.24 -29.06
CA GLN A 130 21.74 4.03 -29.29
C GLN A 130 21.85 3.70 -30.77
N ARG A 131 20.72 3.75 -31.51
CA ARG A 131 20.73 3.45 -32.94
C ARG A 131 21.50 4.48 -33.74
N GLU A 132 21.23 5.77 -33.54
CA GLU A 132 21.92 6.82 -34.30
C GLU A 132 23.42 6.82 -34.00
N GLY A 133 23.79 6.68 -32.72
CA GLY A 133 25.18 6.52 -32.32
C GLY A 133 25.85 5.34 -33.01
N PHE A 134 25.16 4.19 -33.11
CA PHE A 134 25.66 3.02 -33.83
C PHE A 134 25.89 3.32 -35.32
N GLU A 135 24.91 3.88 -36.01
CA GLU A 135 25.01 4.22 -37.44
C GLU A 135 26.15 5.23 -37.71
N LYS A 136 26.26 6.26 -36.88
CA LYS A 136 27.40 7.20 -36.92
C LYS A 136 28.72 6.52 -36.60
N GLY A 137 28.76 5.59 -35.66
CA GLY A 137 29.93 4.74 -35.43
C GLY A 137 30.42 4.04 -36.70
N LEU A 138 29.51 3.47 -37.49
CA LEU A 138 29.85 2.79 -38.75
C LEU A 138 30.46 3.75 -39.76
N GLU A 139 29.98 5.00 -39.84
CA GLU A 139 30.57 6.04 -40.69
C GLU A 139 32.03 6.34 -40.31
N TYR A 140 32.38 6.27 -39.02
CA TYR A 140 33.76 6.41 -38.52
C TYR A 140 34.55 5.09 -38.59
N GLY A 141 33.95 4.02 -39.11
CA GLY A 141 34.55 2.69 -39.16
C GLY A 141 34.73 2.07 -37.78
N LEU A 142 33.91 2.47 -36.80
CA LEU A 142 33.88 1.95 -35.43
C LEU A 142 32.63 1.09 -35.24
N LEU A 143 32.78 -0.07 -34.61
CA LEU A 143 31.64 -0.92 -34.26
C LEU A 143 31.27 -0.66 -32.80
N LEU A 144 30.19 0.07 -32.56
CA LEU A 144 29.71 0.35 -31.20
C LEU A 144 28.95 -0.84 -30.63
N ASN A 145 29.18 -1.09 -29.34
CA ASN A 145 28.42 -2.06 -28.57
C ASN A 145 27.20 -1.39 -27.94
N LEU A 146 26.00 -1.87 -28.25
CA LEU A 146 24.75 -1.38 -27.68
C LEU A 146 24.35 -2.28 -26.53
N LEU A 147 24.49 -1.79 -25.30
CA LEU A 147 24.21 -2.55 -24.10
C LEU A 147 22.97 -1.98 -23.42
N LYS A 148 22.03 -2.86 -23.05
CA LYS A 148 20.85 -2.49 -22.26
C LYS A 148 20.89 -3.29 -20.96
N LEU A 149 20.77 -2.58 -19.84
CA LEU A 149 20.73 -3.17 -18.50
C LEU A 149 19.33 -3.01 -17.93
N LYS A 150 18.73 -4.12 -17.49
CA LYS A 150 17.47 -4.13 -16.75
C LYS A 150 17.64 -4.68 -15.33
N PRO A 151 16.78 -4.31 -14.36
CA PRO A 151 16.85 -4.80 -12.98
C PRO A 151 16.91 -6.33 -12.86
N GLU A 152 16.12 -7.05 -13.65
CA GLU A 152 16.00 -8.52 -13.56
C GLU A 152 17.28 -9.24 -13.98
N GLN A 153 18.18 -8.57 -14.71
CA GLN A 153 19.45 -9.13 -15.15
C GLN A 153 20.54 -9.05 -14.08
N VAL A 154 20.37 -8.15 -13.11
CA VAL A 154 21.34 -7.88 -12.05
C VAL A 154 21.00 -8.65 -10.80
N TYR A 155 19.75 -8.54 -10.33
CA TYR A 155 19.33 -9.17 -9.09
C TYR A 155 19.23 -10.69 -9.20
N SER A 156 19.71 -11.38 -8.17
CA SER A 156 19.65 -12.84 -8.10
C SER A 156 19.30 -13.30 -6.69
N MET A 157 18.76 -14.51 -6.55
CA MET A 157 18.48 -15.13 -5.26
C MET A 157 19.73 -15.51 -4.46
N TRP A 158 20.92 -15.45 -5.08
CA TRP A 158 22.19 -15.85 -4.47
C TRP A 158 22.95 -14.62 -3.99
N TYR A 159 23.23 -14.58 -2.69
CA TYR A 159 23.95 -13.49 -2.03
C TYR A 159 25.33 -13.23 -2.66
N GLY A 160 25.68 -11.97 -2.86
CA GLY A 160 26.95 -11.51 -3.45
C GLY A 160 27.04 -11.59 -4.98
N GLN A 161 26.18 -12.36 -5.65
CA GLN A 161 26.24 -12.49 -7.12
C GLN A 161 25.75 -11.22 -7.84
N SER A 162 24.84 -10.45 -7.23
CA SER A 162 24.21 -9.30 -7.89
C SER A 162 25.23 -8.19 -8.16
N ALA A 163 26.07 -7.89 -7.15
CA ALA A 163 27.15 -6.91 -7.27
C ALA A 163 28.24 -7.34 -8.29
N GLN A 164 28.57 -8.64 -8.30
CA GLN A 164 29.55 -9.18 -9.26
C GLN A 164 29.06 -9.07 -10.70
N ARG A 165 27.80 -9.46 -10.97
CA ARG A 165 27.19 -9.35 -12.30
C ARG A 165 27.19 -7.90 -12.80
N LEU A 166 26.89 -6.95 -11.91
CA LEU A 166 26.92 -5.54 -12.26
C LEU A 166 28.33 -5.06 -12.61
N SER A 167 29.34 -5.48 -11.83
CA SER A 167 30.74 -5.15 -12.09
C SER A 167 31.22 -5.74 -13.43
N GLU A 168 30.90 -7.01 -13.71
CA GLU A 168 31.22 -7.68 -14.98
C GLU A 168 30.57 -6.97 -16.19
N PHE A 169 29.32 -6.54 -16.04
CA PHE A 169 28.62 -5.76 -17.07
C PHE A 169 29.34 -4.46 -17.41
N PHE A 170 29.68 -3.64 -16.40
CA PHE A 170 30.37 -2.37 -16.65
C PHE A 170 31.80 -2.57 -17.15
N ASN A 171 32.52 -3.58 -16.66
CA ASN A 171 33.86 -3.89 -17.16
C ASN A 171 33.83 -4.24 -18.66
N ASN A 172 32.84 -5.02 -19.11
CA ASN A 172 32.64 -5.29 -20.53
C ASN A 172 32.26 -4.02 -21.31
N ALA A 173 31.40 -3.18 -20.74
CA ALA A 173 30.98 -1.91 -21.33
C ALA A 173 32.11 -0.88 -21.46
N PHE A 174 33.09 -0.87 -20.55
CA PHE A 174 34.22 0.06 -20.57
C PHE A 174 35.36 -0.42 -21.49
N TYR A 175 35.46 -1.73 -21.72
CA TYR A 175 36.49 -2.31 -22.58
C TYR A 175 36.25 -2.02 -24.07
N ASN A 176 34.99 -1.99 -24.50
CA ASN A 176 34.60 -1.73 -25.88
C ASN A 176 33.94 -0.35 -26.01
N PRO A 177 34.04 0.34 -27.17
CA PRO A 177 33.27 1.54 -27.44
C PRO A 177 31.77 1.23 -27.34
N SER A 178 31.10 1.78 -26.33
CA SER A 178 29.76 1.30 -25.95
C SER A 178 28.80 2.45 -25.64
N ILE A 179 27.52 2.24 -25.95
CA ILE A 179 26.42 3.08 -25.46
C ILE A 179 25.54 2.21 -24.57
N VAL A 180 25.56 2.50 -23.27
CA VAL A 180 24.84 1.76 -22.23
C VAL A 180 23.53 2.48 -21.94
N LEU A 181 22.41 1.75 -22.01
CA LEU A 181 21.10 2.22 -21.56
C LEU A 181 20.68 1.41 -20.33
N ILE A 182 20.50 2.08 -19.21
CA ILE A 182 20.01 1.49 -17.96
C ILE A 182 18.54 1.89 -17.81
N ASP A 183 17.66 0.91 -17.94
CA ASP A 183 16.23 1.12 -17.81
C ASP A 183 15.77 0.93 -16.36
N GLU A 184 14.69 1.62 -15.98
CA GLU A 184 14.10 1.56 -14.64
C GLU A 184 15.10 1.73 -13.49
N PHE A 185 15.95 2.76 -13.59
CA PHE A 185 17.05 2.96 -12.66
C PHE A 185 16.62 3.12 -11.19
N GLN A 186 15.38 3.55 -10.94
CA GLN A 186 14.81 3.63 -9.61
C GLN A 186 14.84 2.28 -8.87
N ALA A 187 14.82 1.14 -9.57
CA ALA A 187 14.93 -0.17 -8.94
C ALA A 187 16.30 -0.38 -8.27
N PHE A 188 17.36 0.18 -8.84
CA PHE A 188 18.71 0.09 -8.27
C PHE A 188 18.97 1.10 -7.16
N ALA A 189 18.23 2.21 -7.12
CA ALA A 189 18.64 3.41 -6.38
C ALA A 189 17.66 3.85 -5.27
N LYS A 190 16.70 3.00 -4.89
CA LYS A 190 15.83 3.24 -3.71
C LYS A 190 16.64 3.15 -2.41
N LYS A 191 16.27 3.95 -1.41
CA LYS A 191 16.88 3.86 -0.08
C LYS A 191 16.34 2.62 0.64
N PHE A 192 17.21 1.70 1.02
CA PHE A 192 16.84 0.47 1.72
C PHE A 192 17.31 0.50 3.17
N SER A 193 16.56 -0.12 4.08
CA SER A 193 17.00 -0.30 5.47
C SER A 193 18.07 -1.39 5.52
N SER A 194 19.23 -1.05 6.08
CA SER A 194 20.40 -1.94 6.15
C SER A 194 20.24 -3.11 7.12
N THR A 195 19.05 -3.29 7.72
CA THR A 195 18.78 -4.29 8.76
C THR A 195 18.33 -5.64 8.21
N THR A 196 17.95 -5.72 6.93
CA THR A 196 17.58 -6.99 6.26
C THR A 196 18.71 -7.48 5.36
N GLU A 197 18.84 -8.79 5.18
CA GLU A 197 19.83 -9.38 4.25
C GLU A 197 19.65 -8.86 2.82
N VAL A 198 18.39 -8.66 2.40
CA VAL A 198 18.03 -8.06 1.12
C VAL A 198 18.53 -6.61 1.03
N GLY A 199 18.29 -5.80 2.06
CA GLY A 199 18.75 -4.41 2.10
C GLY A 199 20.28 -4.27 2.11
N MET A 200 21.00 -5.20 2.73
CA MET A 200 22.48 -5.22 2.67
C MET A 200 23.00 -5.52 1.25
N GLU A 201 22.38 -6.46 0.54
CA GLU A 201 22.75 -6.81 -0.84
C GLU A 201 22.46 -5.64 -1.80
N GLU A 202 21.31 -4.98 -1.67
CA GLU A 202 20.96 -3.81 -2.48
C GLU A 202 21.89 -2.63 -2.24
N THR A 203 22.29 -2.39 -0.99
CA THR A 203 23.28 -1.36 -0.64
C THR A 203 24.64 -1.62 -1.30
N ARG A 204 25.05 -2.89 -1.45
CA ARG A 204 26.28 -3.26 -2.16
C ARG A 204 26.18 -3.02 -3.66
N VAL A 205 25.06 -3.41 -4.29
CA VAL A 205 24.81 -3.15 -5.71
C VAL A 205 24.91 -1.65 -6.00
N GLN A 206 24.30 -0.82 -5.15
CA GLN A 206 24.40 0.64 -5.24
C GLN A 206 25.82 1.17 -5.12
N THR A 207 26.58 0.64 -4.16
CA THR A 207 27.97 1.04 -3.93
C THR A 207 28.83 0.76 -5.17
N VAL A 208 28.75 -0.46 -5.71
CA VAL A 208 29.48 -0.84 -6.94
C VAL A 208 29.05 0.03 -8.13
N MET A 209 27.77 0.35 -8.25
CA MET A 209 27.27 1.21 -9.33
C MET A 209 27.84 2.63 -9.26
N LEU A 210 27.87 3.20 -8.06
CA LEU A 210 28.45 4.52 -7.78
C LEU A 210 29.96 4.55 -8.10
N GLU A 211 30.69 3.51 -7.70
CA GLU A 211 32.11 3.36 -8.03
C GLU A 211 32.33 3.31 -9.54
N LYS A 212 31.50 2.55 -10.28
CA LYS A 212 31.62 2.46 -11.75
C LYS A 212 31.28 3.77 -12.45
N PHE A 213 30.32 4.55 -11.94
CA PHE A 213 30.04 5.88 -12.47
C PHE A 213 31.18 6.87 -12.22
N ASP A 214 31.84 6.81 -11.06
CA ASP A 214 33.04 7.60 -10.79
C ASP A 214 34.20 7.19 -11.70
N GLU A 215 34.37 5.88 -11.90
CA GLU A 215 35.37 5.33 -12.79
C GLU A 215 35.18 5.82 -14.23
N LEU A 216 33.93 5.84 -14.71
CA LEU A 216 33.55 6.33 -16.03
C LEU A 216 33.89 7.81 -16.24
N GLN A 217 33.64 8.66 -15.24
CA GLN A 217 33.90 10.10 -15.33
C GLN A 217 35.39 10.43 -15.26
N LYS A 218 36.16 9.72 -14.43
CA LYS A 218 37.59 9.99 -14.24
C LYS A 218 38.48 9.45 -15.35
N LYS A 219 38.15 8.27 -15.90
CA LYS A 219 38.95 7.60 -16.93
C LYS A 219 38.46 7.95 -18.34
N ASP A 220 39.35 7.87 -19.32
CA ASP A 220 39.05 8.19 -20.72
C ASP A 220 38.40 7.01 -21.49
N TYR A 221 37.40 6.37 -20.90
CA TYR A 221 36.63 5.33 -21.58
C TYR A 221 35.79 5.89 -22.72
N ARG A 222 35.73 5.15 -23.84
CA ARG A 222 34.86 5.40 -25.00
C ARG A 222 33.42 4.92 -24.76
N THR A 223 32.88 5.26 -23.60
CA THR A 223 31.57 4.75 -23.15
C THR A 223 30.69 5.89 -22.69
N ILE A 224 29.40 5.83 -23.03
CA ILE A 224 28.36 6.73 -22.53
C ILE A 224 27.29 5.91 -21.85
N VAL A 225 26.78 6.43 -20.73
CA VAL A 225 25.72 5.79 -19.95
C VAL A 225 24.50 6.70 -19.94
N LEU A 226 23.39 6.16 -20.39
CA LEU A 226 22.05 6.75 -20.35
C LEU A 226 21.26 6.03 -19.26
N VAL A 227 20.70 6.80 -18.33
CA VAL A 227 19.97 6.27 -17.17
C VAL A 227 18.55 6.79 -17.22
N SER A 228 17.55 5.92 -17.40
CA SER A 228 16.14 6.34 -17.36
C SER A 228 15.51 6.08 -16.00
N THR A 229 14.83 7.10 -15.46
CA THR A 229 14.13 7.02 -14.17
C THR A 229 12.80 7.75 -14.22
N THR A 230 11.76 7.19 -13.57
CA THR A 230 10.50 7.88 -13.31
C THR A 230 10.49 8.65 -11.98
N GLU A 231 11.37 8.28 -11.06
CA GLU A 231 11.42 8.83 -9.71
C GLU A 231 12.77 9.51 -9.48
N TYR A 232 13.08 10.55 -10.26
CA TYR A 232 14.37 11.23 -10.15
C TYR A 232 14.61 11.78 -8.72
N GLU A 233 13.56 12.29 -8.07
CA GLU A 233 13.65 12.85 -6.72
C GLU A 233 13.85 11.79 -5.62
N SER A 234 13.55 10.51 -5.89
CA SER A 234 13.79 9.43 -4.93
C SER A 234 15.24 8.92 -4.95
N LEU A 235 16.01 9.30 -5.97
CA LEU A 235 17.42 8.92 -6.08
C LEU A 235 18.26 9.56 -4.99
N ILE A 236 19.26 8.82 -4.51
CA ILE A 236 20.22 9.28 -3.51
C ILE A 236 20.92 10.57 -3.98
N ASP A 237 21.11 11.53 -3.07
CA ASP A 237 21.71 12.85 -3.36
C ASP A 237 23.06 12.76 -4.07
N THR A 238 23.85 11.72 -3.81
CA THR A 238 25.12 11.45 -4.48
C THR A 238 24.94 11.18 -5.97
N LEU A 239 23.94 10.36 -6.34
CA LEU A 239 23.59 10.08 -7.74
C LEU A 239 23.01 11.33 -8.42
N ARG A 240 22.16 12.09 -7.72
CA ARG A 240 21.62 13.36 -8.24
C ARG A 240 22.74 14.36 -8.52
N ARG A 241 23.62 14.63 -7.55
CA ARG A 241 24.78 15.53 -7.68
C ARG A 241 25.72 15.14 -8.83
N ARG A 242 25.97 13.84 -9.03
CA ARG A 242 26.81 13.32 -10.13
C ARG A 242 26.11 13.36 -11.50
N GLY A 243 24.79 13.31 -11.51
CA GLY A 243 23.93 13.36 -12.70
C GLY A 243 23.55 14.77 -13.17
N VAL A 244 23.74 15.82 -12.34
CA VAL A 244 23.31 17.22 -12.64
C VAL A 244 23.86 17.75 -13.96
N ALA A 245 25.08 17.39 -14.35
CA ALA A 245 25.68 17.91 -15.59
C ALA A 245 24.99 17.38 -16.88
N GLY A 246 24.32 16.23 -16.80
CA GLY A 246 23.72 15.52 -17.94
C GLY A 246 22.23 15.20 -17.78
N THR A 247 21.51 15.88 -16.88
CA THR A 247 20.07 15.62 -16.72
C THR A 247 19.29 16.08 -17.96
N ILE A 248 18.32 15.26 -18.37
CA ILE A 248 17.37 15.50 -19.45
C ILE A 248 15.97 15.27 -18.88
N ASP A 249 15.12 16.30 -18.91
CA ASP A 249 13.73 16.19 -18.50
C ASP A 249 12.82 16.02 -19.72
N LEU A 250 12.14 14.87 -19.81
CA LEU A 250 11.19 14.58 -20.88
C LEU A 250 9.75 15.02 -20.56
N ASP A 251 9.46 15.47 -19.34
CA ASP A 251 8.18 16.09 -19.00
C ASP A 251 8.20 17.61 -19.27
N GLU A 252 9.36 18.26 -19.07
CA GLU A 252 9.56 19.65 -19.50
C GLU A 252 9.42 19.74 -21.03
N ASN A 253 8.86 20.83 -21.55
CA ASN A 253 8.68 21.10 -22.99
C ASN A 253 7.73 20.18 -23.78
N VAL A 254 6.83 19.42 -23.13
CA VAL A 254 5.74 18.75 -23.86
C VAL A 254 4.73 19.79 -24.35
N SER A 255 4.90 20.25 -25.59
CA SER A 255 4.00 21.21 -26.23
C SER A 255 2.82 20.51 -26.91
N ARG A 256 1.67 21.18 -26.99
CA ARG A 256 0.52 20.69 -27.77
C ARG A 256 0.88 20.46 -29.24
N GLN A 257 1.78 21.27 -29.79
CA GLN A 257 2.29 21.09 -31.17
C GLN A 257 3.09 19.80 -31.34
N MET A 258 3.91 19.42 -30.35
CA MET A 258 4.63 18.16 -30.34
C MET A 258 3.66 16.98 -30.31
N LEU A 259 2.65 17.01 -29.43
CA LEU A 259 1.62 15.96 -29.35
C LEU A 259 0.83 15.86 -30.66
N LEU A 260 0.48 16.98 -31.28
CA LEU A 260 -0.21 17.01 -32.57
C LEU A 260 0.61 16.35 -33.68
N LYS A 261 1.93 16.62 -33.75
CA LYS A 261 2.84 15.93 -34.68
C LYS A 261 2.93 14.43 -34.42
N ILE A 262 2.85 13.99 -33.15
CA ILE A 262 2.80 12.56 -32.81
C ILE A 262 1.50 11.95 -33.35
N VAL A 263 0.35 12.60 -33.16
CA VAL A 263 -0.94 12.16 -33.70
C VAL A 263 -0.91 12.08 -35.22
N GLU A 264 -0.35 13.08 -35.91
CA GLU A 264 -0.17 13.09 -37.37
C GLU A 264 0.61 11.86 -37.84
N LYS A 265 1.75 11.57 -37.18
CA LYS A 265 2.57 10.41 -37.50
C LYS A 265 1.84 9.09 -37.25
N GLN A 266 1.07 8.98 -36.16
CA GLN A 266 0.25 7.79 -35.90
C GLN A 266 -0.87 7.61 -36.93
N CYS A 267 -1.50 8.70 -37.38
CA CYS A 267 -2.49 8.65 -38.45
C CYS A 267 -1.88 8.14 -39.76
N GLN A 268 -0.65 8.56 -40.10
CA GLN A 268 0.07 8.07 -41.28
C GLN A 268 0.43 6.58 -41.16
N ILE A 269 0.93 6.14 -40.00
CA ILE A 269 1.32 4.74 -39.77
C ILE A 269 0.11 3.81 -39.90
N HIS A 270 -1.03 4.21 -39.32
CA HIS A 270 -2.22 3.36 -39.26
C HIS A 270 -3.23 3.64 -40.37
N GLY A 271 -3.02 4.63 -41.23
CA GLY A 271 -3.93 5.00 -42.32
C GLY A 271 -5.26 5.60 -41.84
N VAL A 272 -5.26 6.33 -40.73
CA VAL A 272 -6.45 6.99 -40.17
C VAL A 272 -6.72 8.30 -40.91
N ARG A 273 -7.94 8.49 -41.42
CA ARG A 273 -8.33 9.66 -42.25
C ARG A 273 -8.96 10.81 -41.48
N LEU A 274 -8.90 10.79 -40.14
CA LEU A 274 -9.49 11.82 -39.28
C LEU A 274 -8.52 13.00 -39.08
N PRO A 275 -9.03 14.23 -38.87
CA PRO A 275 -8.21 15.39 -38.53
C PRO A 275 -7.44 15.17 -37.21
N PRO A 276 -6.09 15.29 -37.22
CA PRO A 276 -5.25 15.08 -36.03
C PRO A 276 -5.57 16.00 -34.85
N SER A 277 -5.99 17.24 -35.14
CA SER A 277 -6.42 18.21 -34.13
C SER A 277 -7.59 17.68 -33.29
N ASP A 278 -8.56 17.06 -33.95
CA ASP A 278 -9.82 16.66 -33.33
C ASP A 278 -9.62 15.39 -32.53
N ILE A 279 -8.76 14.48 -33.01
CA ILE A 279 -8.34 13.29 -32.24
C ILE A 279 -7.66 13.73 -30.94
N LEU A 280 -6.72 14.69 -31.01
CA LEU A 280 -6.04 15.19 -29.83
C LEU A 280 -7.02 15.85 -28.84
N THR A 281 -7.94 16.67 -29.33
CA THR A 281 -8.97 17.32 -28.50
C THR A 281 -9.91 16.28 -27.86
N VAL A 282 -10.32 15.24 -28.58
CA VAL A 282 -11.15 14.16 -28.01
C VAL A 282 -10.40 13.41 -26.91
N ILE A 283 -9.13 13.10 -27.10
CA ILE A 283 -8.29 12.46 -26.07
C ILE A 283 -8.11 13.41 -24.87
N GLU A 284 -7.86 14.70 -25.10
CA GLU A 284 -7.83 15.76 -24.07
C GLU A 284 -9.12 15.82 -23.26
N ASP A 285 -10.27 15.89 -23.91
CA ASP A 285 -11.57 16.02 -23.25
C ASP A 285 -11.95 14.74 -22.48
N SER A 286 -11.67 13.56 -23.04
CA SER A 286 -11.86 12.28 -22.35
C SER A 286 -10.97 12.13 -21.10
N LEU A 287 -9.80 12.77 -21.08
CA LEU A 287 -8.86 12.69 -19.97
C LEU A 287 -9.07 13.81 -18.94
N ARG A 288 -9.67 14.94 -19.32
CA ARG A 288 -10.04 16.04 -18.40
C ARG A 288 -11.07 15.65 -17.35
N SER A 289 -11.96 14.70 -17.63
CA SER A 289 -12.97 14.23 -16.67
C SER A 289 -12.41 13.40 -15.52
N PHE A 290 -11.14 12.96 -15.61
CA PHE A 290 -10.46 12.16 -14.61
C PHE A 290 -9.12 12.85 -14.27
N GLU A 291 -9.00 13.58 -13.16
CA GLU A 291 -7.76 14.14 -12.55
C GLU A 291 -6.47 14.40 -13.40
N THR A 292 -6.06 15.69 -13.38
CA THR A 292 -4.71 16.33 -13.37
C THR A 292 -3.43 15.66 -13.92
N GLN A 293 -3.47 14.72 -14.87
CA GLN A 293 -2.25 14.35 -15.62
C GLN A 293 -2.28 14.94 -17.03
N ALA A 294 -1.22 15.67 -17.39
CA ALA A 294 -0.96 16.07 -18.77
C ALA A 294 -0.83 14.81 -19.65
N ILE A 295 -1.36 14.87 -20.87
CA ILE A 295 -1.30 13.75 -21.81
C ILE A 295 0.16 13.42 -22.11
N THR A 296 0.54 12.16 -21.95
CA THR A 296 1.86 11.70 -22.36
C THR A 296 1.85 11.19 -23.80
N PRO A 297 2.99 11.24 -24.51
CA PRO A 297 3.12 10.62 -25.84
C PRO A 297 2.69 9.15 -25.86
N ALA A 298 2.98 8.37 -24.81
CA ALA A 298 2.58 6.98 -24.73
C ALA A 298 1.06 6.81 -24.64
N ASP A 299 0.34 7.70 -23.96
CA ASP A 299 -1.12 7.63 -23.87
C ASP A 299 -1.76 7.77 -25.27
N ILE A 300 -1.21 8.66 -26.11
CA ILE A 300 -1.64 8.82 -27.50
C ILE A 300 -1.39 7.53 -28.29
N VAL A 301 -0.16 7.01 -28.27
CA VAL A 301 0.19 5.77 -28.99
C VAL A 301 -0.67 4.59 -28.53
N ASN A 302 -0.89 4.45 -27.23
CA ASN A 302 -1.74 3.41 -26.66
C ASN A 302 -3.20 3.56 -27.08
N ALA A 303 -3.73 4.79 -27.12
CA ALA A 303 -5.08 5.05 -27.61
C ALA A 303 -5.23 4.59 -29.07
N PHE A 304 -4.28 4.94 -29.94
CA PHE A 304 -4.25 4.45 -31.33
C PHE A 304 -4.18 2.92 -31.39
N GLN A 305 -3.33 2.29 -30.59
CA GLN A 305 -3.21 0.83 -30.58
C GLN A 305 -4.51 0.14 -30.14
N VAL A 306 -5.19 0.66 -29.12
CA VAL A 306 -6.48 0.14 -28.63
C VAL A 306 -7.56 0.28 -29.70
N VAL A 307 -7.64 1.44 -30.38
CA VAL A 307 -8.59 1.69 -31.46
C VAL A 307 -8.34 0.78 -32.66
N ILE A 308 -7.08 0.67 -33.10
CA ILE A 308 -6.74 -0.17 -34.25
C ILE A 308 -6.97 -1.65 -33.92
N ASN A 309 -6.62 -2.10 -32.72
CA ASN A 309 -6.88 -3.48 -32.29
C ASN A 309 -8.39 -3.78 -32.22
N SER A 310 -9.21 -2.84 -31.73
CA SER A 310 -10.66 -3.05 -31.64
C SER A 310 -11.30 -3.22 -33.02
N LYS A 311 -10.78 -2.52 -34.05
CA LYS A 311 -11.24 -2.65 -35.44
C LYS A 311 -10.60 -3.82 -36.19
N SER A 312 -9.35 -4.19 -35.88
CA SER A 312 -8.67 -5.30 -36.55
C SER A 312 -9.16 -6.67 -36.09
N THR A 313 -9.56 -6.82 -34.82
CA THR A 313 -10.02 -8.10 -34.25
C THR A 313 -11.21 -8.72 -35.02
N PRO A 314 -12.31 -7.99 -35.32
CA PRO A 314 -13.41 -8.54 -36.11
C PRO A 314 -13.02 -8.84 -37.57
N LEU A 315 -12.15 -8.03 -38.17
CA LEU A 315 -11.62 -8.27 -39.52
C LEU A 315 -10.77 -9.55 -39.58
N GLN A 316 -9.91 -9.76 -38.60
CA GLN A 316 -9.11 -10.98 -38.47
C GLN A 316 -9.99 -12.21 -38.31
N LYS A 317 -11.03 -12.14 -37.46
CA LYS A 317 -11.99 -13.25 -37.29
C LYS A 317 -12.69 -13.59 -38.61
N ASN A 318 -13.17 -12.58 -39.33
CA ASN A 318 -13.81 -12.75 -40.64
C ASN A 318 -12.85 -13.31 -41.70
N ILE A 319 -11.56 -12.94 -41.66
CA ILE A 319 -10.53 -13.47 -42.57
C ILE A 319 -10.21 -14.93 -42.22
N ILE A 320 -10.07 -15.27 -40.94
CA ILE A 320 -9.82 -16.64 -40.47
C ILE A 320 -11.01 -17.55 -40.85
N GLU A 321 -12.25 -17.12 -40.61
CA GLU A 321 -13.45 -17.86 -41.01
C GLU A 321 -13.51 -18.07 -42.53
N LYS A 322 -13.14 -17.06 -43.34
CA LYS A 322 -13.08 -17.19 -44.81
C LYS A 322 -11.94 -18.10 -45.30
N LEU A 323 -10.78 -18.07 -44.65
CA LEU A 323 -9.65 -18.96 -44.93
C LEU A 323 -9.95 -20.41 -44.58
N LEU A 324 -10.66 -20.66 -43.48
CA LEU A 324 -11.13 -21.99 -43.09
C LEU A 324 -12.16 -22.57 -44.08
N HIS A 325 -12.91 -21.72 -44.79
CA HIS A 325 -13.94 -22.11 -45.75
C HIS A 325 -13.53 -22.04 -47.23
N GLY A 326 -12.22 -21.90 -47.53
CA GLY A 326 -11.66 -22.19 -48.86
C GLY A 326 -12.10 -21.27 -50.02
N LYS A 327 -12.41 -19.99 -49.77
CA LYS A 327 -12.69 -19.02 -50.84
C LYS A 327 -11.59 -17.97 -50.96
N ASP A 328 -11.07 -17.80 -52.18
CA ASP A 328 -9.97 -16.91 -52.49
C ASP A 328 -10.40 -15.47 -52.83
N SER A 329 -9.71 -14.54 -52.15
CA SER A 329 -9.52 -13.10 -52.37
C SER A 329 -10.74 -12.15 -52.52
N SER A 330 -10.81 -11.11 -51.65
CA SER A 330 -10.65 -9.70 -52.09
C SER A 330 -10.83 -8.66 -50.97
N SER A 331 -10.10 -7.55 -51.16
CA SER A 331 -9.97 -6.30 -50.38
C SER A 331 -9.28 -6.41 -49.01
N ARG A 332 -8.00 -6.01 -48.96
CA ARG A 332 -7.32 -5.59 -47.73
C ARG A 332 -7.96 -4.28 -47.28
N VAL A 333 -9.04 -4.35 -46.50
CA VAL A 333 -9.58 -3.16 -45.83
C VAL A 333 -8.57 -2.76 -44.76
N ASN A 334 -8.03 -1.55 -44.85
CA ASN A 334 -7.13 -1.04 -43.81
C ASN A 334 -7.99 -0.68 -42.59
N PRO A 335 -7.74 -1.27 -41.40
CA PRO A 335 -8.53 -0.97 -40.20
C PRO A 335 -8.56 0.52 -39.84
N GLY A 336 -7.53 1.30 -40.22
CA GLY A 336 -7.50 2.75 -40.01
C GLY A 336 -8.59 3.54 -40.72
N GLU A 337 -9.14 3.03 -41.83
CA GLU A 337 -10.21 3.71 -42.59
C GLU A 337 -11.57 3.59 -41.92
N LEU A 338 -11.74 2.64 -41.00
CA LEU A 338 -12.98 2.37 -40.26
C LEU A 338 -13.04 3.07 -38.89
N VAL A 339 -12.03 3.87 -38.57
CA VAL A 339 -11.88 4.52 -37.27
C VAL A 339 -12.74 5.78 -37.20
N THR A 340 -13.48 5.93 -36.11
CA THR A 340 -14.29 7.11 -35.80
C THR A 340 -13.77 7.84 -34.55
N LEU A 341 -14.16 9.11 -34.37
CA LEU A 341 -13.80 9.88 -33.16
C LEU A 341 -14.37 9.26 -31.87
N ASN A 342 -15.52 8.57 -31.94
CA ASN A 342 -16.09 7.88 -30.78
C ASN A 342 -15.22 6.70 -30.32
N ASP A 343 -14.52 6.03 -31.24
CA ASP A 343 -13.61 4.94 -30.88
C ASP A 343 -12.42 5.46 -30.04
N PHE A 344 -11.91 6.66 -30.35
CA PHE A 344 -10.87 7.31 -29.54
C PHE A 344 -11.38 7.73 -28.16
N ARG A 345 -12.63 8.19 -28.06
CA ARG A 345 -13.27 8.49 -26.77
C ARG A 345 -13.37 7.25 -25.89
N GLU A 346 -13.79 6.13 -26.46
CA GLU A 346 -13.88 4.85 -25.73
C GLU A 346 -12.49 4.31 -25.36
N ALA A 347 -11.53 4.37 -26.28
CA ALA A 347 -10.16 3.92 -26.04
C ALA A 347 -9.46 4.74 -24.95
N ALA A 348 -9.62 6.06 -24.93
CA ALA A 348 -9.06 6.93 -23.91
C ALA A 348 -9.58 6.55 -22.50
N SER A 349 -10.87 6.19 -22.39
CA SER A 349 -11.44 5.71 -21.13
C SER A 349 -10.83 4.37 -20.66
N LYS A 350 -10.55 3.45 -21.60
CA LYS A 350 -9.94 2.14 -21.32
C LYS A 350 -8.45 2.23 -20.96
N VAL A 351 -7.67 3.04 -21.67
CA VAL A 351 -6.22 3.21 -21.44
C VAL A 351 -5.96 3.69 -20.01
N LYS A 352 -6.82 4.56 -19.47
CA LYS A 352 -6.69 5.05 -18.08
C LYS A 352 -7.12 4.03 -17.02
N ALA A 353 -8.10 3.16 -17.30
CA ALA A 353 -8.44 2.07 -16.39
C ALA A 353 -7.26 1.12 -16.13
N TYR A 354 -6.48 0.81 -17.18
CA TYR A 354 -5.26 -0.01 -17.08
C TYR A 354 -4.08 0.72 -16.43
N SER A 355 -3.90 2.02 -16.68
CA SER A 355 -2.80 2.79 -16.04
C SER A 355 -3.07 3.09 -14.56
N LEU A 356 -4.33 3.16 -14.15
CA LEU A 356 -4.75 3.28 -12.75
C LEU A 356 -4.63 1.96 -11.97
N THR A 357 -4.75 0.81 -12.64
CA THR A 357 -4.53 -0.51 -12.00
C THR A 357 -3.05 -0.88 -11.90
N ALA A 358 -2.21 -0.45 -12.84
CA ALA A 358 -0.76 -0.76 -12.84
C ALA A 358 0.07 0.13 -11.88
N ARG A 359 -0.39 1.36 -11.58
CA ARG A 359 0.16 2.15 -10.47
C ARG A 359 -0.54 1.67 -9.20
N THR A 360 0.12 0.75 -8.49
CA THR A 360 -0.29 0.18 -7.21
C THR A 360 -1.14 1.16 -6.40
N GLU A 361 -2.39 0.78 -6.20
CA GLU A 361 -3.39 1.52 -5.44
C GLU A 361 -2.92 1.88 -4.02
N ALA A 362 -1.85 1.28 -3.51
CA ALA A 362 -1.25 1.59 -2.21
C ALA A 362 -0.53 2.96 -2.13
N ALA A 363 0.10 3.45 -3.21
CA ALA A 363 0.86 4.71 -3.16
C ALA A 363 -0.01 5.96 -3.31
N LYS A 364 -1.17 5.83 -3.97
CA LYS A 364 -2.16 6.92 -4.14
C LYS A 364 -3.21 6.97 -3.02
N ARG A 365 -3.36 5.92 -2.22
CA ARG A 365 -4.42 5.81 -1.19
C ARG A 365 -4.08 6.46 0.14
N SER A 366 -2.82 6.84 0.41
CA SER A 366 -2.45 7.43 1.70
C SER A 366 -2.92 8.88 1.86
N VAL A 367 -3.11 9.62 0.76
CA VAL A 367 -3.59 11.02 0.78
C VAL A 367 -4.63 11.30 -0.28
N ILE A 368 -5.80 11.72 0.16
CA ILE A 368 -6.90 12.14 -0.72
C ILE A 368 -6.86 13.66 -0.81
N LYS A 369 -6.46 14.18 -1.97
CA LYS A 369 -6.56 15.61 -2.31
C LYS A 369 -7.98 15.91 -2.77
N LEU A 370 -8.67 16.79 -2.08
CA LEU A 370 -10.08 17.09 -2.27
C LEU A 370 -10.31 18.59 -2.49
N ARG A 371 -11.39 18.90 -3.20
CA ARG A 371 -12.10 20.18 -3.10
C ARG A 371 -13.45 19.93 -2.43
N PRO A 372 -13.55 20.11 -1.10
CA PRO A 372 -14.77 19.82 -0.36
C PRO A 372 -15.96 20.63 -0.87
N LYS A 373 -17.13 19.99 -0.92
CA LYS A 373 -18.41 20.65 -1.28
C LYS A 373 -19.21 21.08 -0.05
N GLU A 374 -18.80 20.59 1.12
CA GLU A 374 -19.41 20.89 2.40
C GLU A 374 -19.33 22.40 2.71
N ARG A 375 -20.35 22.90 3.40
CA ARG A 375 -20.51 24.31 3.80
C ARG A 375 -20.75 24.42 5.29
N TYR A 376 -20.69 25.63 5.84
CA TYR A 376 -21.02 25.86 7.26
C TYR A 376 -22.44 25.44 7.65
N SER A 377 -23.36 25.45 6.68
CA SER A 377 -24.75 25.02 6.84
C SER A 377 -24.94 23.51 7.01
N ASP A 378 -23.90 22.71 6.70
CA ASP A 378 -23.94 21.25 6.77
C ASP A 378 -23.43 20.72 8.12
N VAL A 379 -22.89 21.60 8.97
CA VAL A 379 -22.38 21.27 10.30
C VAL A 379 -23.34 21.80 11.36
N GLY A 380 -24.01 20.92 12.10
CA GLY A 380 -24.89 21.29 13.21
C GLY A 380 -24.22 21.17 14.58
N GLY A 381 -24.62 22.01 15.52
CA GLY A 381 -24.13 22.00 16.89
C GLY A 381 -22.76 22.66 17.08
N LEU A 382 -22.09 22.33 18.18
CA LEU A 382 -20.79 22.89 18.61
C LEU A 382 -20.86 24.42 18.81
N LYS A 383 -21.92 24.91 19.47
CA LYS A 383 -22.09 26.36 19.69
C LYS A 383 -20.88 26.92 20.46
N GLY A 384 -20.37 28.06 20.02
CA GLY A 384 -19.12 28.66 20.52
C GLY A 384 -17.87 28.11 19.84
N VAL A 385 -17.59 26.81 19.97
CA VAL A 385 -16.38 26.18 19.40
C VAL A 385 -16.33 26.31 17.88
N LYS A 386 -17.46 26.07 17.20
CA LYS A 386 -17.57 26.19 15.73
C LYS A 386 -17.17 27.58 15.24
N GLU A 387 -17.65 28.63 15.91
CA GLU A 387 -17.37 30.02 15.51
C GLU A 387 -15.91 30.40 15.74
N GLU A 388 -15.34 29.96 16.86
CA GLU A 388 -13.94 30.20 17.19
C GLU A 388 -12.99 29.52 16.20
N VAL A 389 -13.24 28.24 15.90
CA VAL A 389 -12.48 27.45 14.92
C VAL A 389 -12.56 28.08 13.53
N ILE A 390 -13.76 28.47 13.09
CA ILE A 390 -13.96 29.12 11.78
C ILE A 390 -13.17 30.42 11.68
N LYS A 391 -13.24 31.28 12.71
CA LYS A 391 -12.55 32.58 12.74
C LYS A 391 -11.03 32.40 12.67
N GLU A 392 -10.48 31.54 13.52
CA GLU A 392 -9.02 31.31 13.63
C GLU A 392 -8.45 30.69 12.35
N ILE A 393 -9.10 29.66 11.81
CA ILE A 393 -8.60 28.99 10.59
C ILE A 393 -8.75 29.90 9.36
N SER A 394 -9.87 30.61 9.23
CA SER A 394 -10.08 31.53 8.09
C SER A 394 -9.10 32.71 8.12
N LEU A 395 -8.73 33.19 9.31
CA LEU A 395 -7.69 34.20 9.47
C LEU A 395 -6.32 33.67 9.01
N SER A 396 -5.96 32.44 9.40
CA SER A 396 -4.71 31.79 8.99
C SER A 396 -4.63 31.49 7.49
N LEU A 397 -5.77 31.33 6.81
CA LEU A 397 -5.83 31.13 5.35
C LEU A 397 -5.64 32.44 4.56
N ASN A 398 -5.67 33.62 5.20
CA ASN A 398 -5.51 34.91 4.54
C ASN A 398 -4.15 35.57 4.88
N PRO A 399 -3.06 35.22 4.15
CA PRO A 399 -1.72 35.72 4.43
C PRO A 399 -1.57 37.23 4.21
N GLU A 400 -2.40 37.84 3.36
CA GLU A 400 -2.37 39.27 3.09
C GLU A 400 -2.86 40.09 4.31
N LEU A 401 -3.94 39.64 4.96
CA LEU A 401 -4.41 40.26 6.20
C LEU A 401 -3.39 40.07 7.33
N ALA A 402 -2.83 38.87 7.48
CA ALA A 402 -1.85 38.57 8.52
C ALA A 402 -0.56 39.41 8.38
N SER A 403 -0.05 39.55 7.16
CA SER A 403 1.16 40.36 6.89
C SER A 403 0.94 41.86 7.15
N ARG A 404 -0.22 42.41 6.74
CA ARG A 404 -0.56 43.83 6.98
C ARG A 404 -0.83 44.14 8.45
N SER A 405 -1.39 43.18 9.20
CA SER A 405 -1.69 43.36 10.63
C SER A 405 -0.54 43.01 11.58
N ARG A 406 0.60 42.50 11.05
CA ARG A 406 1.71 41.93 11.83
C ARG A 406 1.26 40.81 12.79
N TYR A 407 0.19 40.12 12.41
CA TYR A 407 -0.32 38.96 13.14
C TYR A 407 0.44 37.71 12.67
N ILE A 408 0.91 36.92 13.62
CA ILE A 408 1.59 35.65 13.34
C ILE A 408 0.53 34.55 13.48
N PRO A 409 0.06 33.95 12.38
CA PRO A 409 -0.95 32.90 12.47
C PRO A 409 -0.40 31.66 13.18
N PRO A 410 -1.24 30.95 13.95
CA PRO A 410 -0.87 29.69 14.57
C PRO A 410 -0.47 28.67 13.50
N LYS A 411 0.59 27.90 13.78
CA LYS A 411 1.20 26.97 12.81
C LYS A 411 0.38 25.70 12.59
N GLY A 412 -0.44 25.32 13.57
CA GLY A 412 -1.29 24.15 13.48
C GLY A 412 -2.42 24.15 14.51
N PHE A 413 -3.50 23.47 14.16
CA PHE A 413 -4.69 23.30 14.98
C PHE A 413 -4.89 21.83 15.36
N LEU A 414 -5.22 21.56 16.61
CA LEU A 414 -5.53 20.21 17.11
C LEU A 414 -7.01 20.10 17.47
N PHE A 415 -7.72 19.17 16.85
CA PHE A 415 -9.10 18.83 17.14
C PHE A 415 -9.13 17.57 17.99
N HIS A 416 -9.54 17.67 19.25
CA HIS A 416 -9.61 16.50 20.14
C HIS A 416 -11.02 16.27 20.68
N GLY A 417 -11.33 15.02 21.04
CA GLY A 417 -12.59 14.66 21.70
C GLY A 417 -13.15 13.31 21.21
N PRO A 418 -14.34 12.89 21.64
CA PRO A 418 -14.89 11.58 21.29
C PRO A 418 -15.12 11.38 19.79
N PRO A 419 -15.10 10.14 19.27
CA PRO A 419 -15.34 9.85 17.86
C PRO A 419 -16.77 10.24 17.44
N GLY A 420 -16.94 10.60 16.17
CA GLY A 420 -18.26 10.90 15.60
C GLY A 420 -18.86 12.26 16.01
N THR A 421 -18.05 13.17 16.54
CA THR A 421 -18.42 14.57 16.89
C THR A 421 -18.26 15.57 15.74
N GLY A 422 -17.84 15.13 14.56
CA GLY A 422 -17.78 15.98 13.36
C GLY A 422 -16.46 16.73 13.14
N LYS A 423 -15.35 16.32 13.77
CA LYS A 423 -14.00 16.91 13.59
C LYS A 423 -13.60 17.04 12.11
N THR A 424 -13.63 15.92 11.37
CA THR A 424 -13.30 15.87 9.94
C THR A 424 -14.31 16.63 9.08
N LEU A 425 -15.60 16.62 9.47
CA LEU A 425 -16.66 17.34 8.75
C LEU A 425 -16.51 18.87 8.85
N LEU A 426 -16.19 19.39 10.04
CA LEU A 426 -15.97 20.83 10.23
C LEU A 426 -14.74 21.32 9.44
N ALA A 427 -13.65 20.56 9.44
CA ALA A 427 -12.47 20.90 8.65
C ALA A 427 -12.78 20.94 7.13
N ARG A 428 -13.55 19.97 6.63
CA ARG A 428 -14.02 19.95 5.24
C ARG A 428 -14.94 21.12 4.91
N ALA A 429 -15.86 21.48 5.81
CA ALA A 429 -16.73 22.63 5.63
C ALA A 429 -15.95 23.95 5.55
N ILE A 430 -14.93 24.13 6.39
CA ILE A 430 -14.04 25.31 6.36
C ILE A 430 -13.28 25.38 5.03
N ALA A 431 -12.74 24.26 4.57
CA ALA A 431 -12.05 24.20 3.29
C ALA A 431 -12.98 24.48 2.10
N GLY A 432 -14.21 23.93 2.14
CA GLY A 432 -15.22 24.11 1.10
C GLY A 432 -15.76 25.54 1.01
N GLU A 433 -15.96 26.22 2.14
CA GLU A 433 -16.40 27.62 2.17
C GLU A 433 -15.32 28.58 1.66
N ASN A 434 -14.06 28.34 2.06
CA ASN A 434 -12.92 29.16 1.63
C ASN A 434 -12.38 28.76 0.24
N ASN A 435 -12.96 27.73 -0.40
CA ASN A 435 -12.55 27.20 -1.70
C ASN A 435 -11.04 26.89 -1.81
N VAL A 436 -10.47 26.32 -0.74
CA VAL A 436 -9.06 25.94 -0.64
C VAL A 436 -8.86 24.44 -0.86
N TRP A 437 -7.64 24.04 -1.22
CA TRP A 437 -7.32 22.63 -1.37
C TRP A 437 -7.34 21.91 -0.02
N PHE A 438 -7.91 20.70 0.06
CA PHE A 438 -7.99 19.91 1.29
C PHE A 438 -7.25 18.58 1.11
N TYR A 439 -6.20 18.36 1.89
CA TYR A 439 -5.44 17.12 1.90
C TYR A 439 -5.88 16.28 3.10
N LEU A 440 -6.61 15.20 2.87
CA LEU A 440 -7.00 14.26 3.91
C LEU A 440 -5.93 13.17 4.01
N VAL A 441 -5.23 13.14 5.14
CA VAL A 441 -4.20 12.15 5.45
C VAL A 441 -4.71 11.29 6.60
N ASN A 442 -4.87 9.99 6.37
CA ASN A 442 -5.30 9.07 7.42
C ASN A 442 -4.07 8.48 8.13
N GLY A 443 -3.95 8.63 9.44
CA GLY A 443 -2.76 8.28 10.19
C GLY A 443 -2.25 6.83 9.97
N PRO A 444 -3.10 5.80 10.11
CA PRO A 444 -2.71 4.41 9.85
C PRO A 444 -2.25 4.15 8.41
N SER A 445 -2.79 4.90 7.44
CA SER A 445 -2.42 4.74 6.02
C SER A 445 -1.02 5.24 5.70
N ILE A 446 -0.47 6.16 6.50
CA ILE A 446 0.93 6.61 6.37
C ILE A 446 1.88 5.47 6.74
N ILE A 447 1.55 4.70 7.78
CA ILE A 447 2.39 3.64 8.34
C ILE A 447 2.29 2.36 7.48
N GLN A 448 1.09 2.04 7.00
CA GLN A 448 0.81 0.81 6.24
C GLN A 448 1.17 0.91 4.75
N GLY A 449 1.75 2.02 4.28
CA GLY A 449 2.10 2.23 2.88
C GLY A 449 2.96 1.09 2.32
N VAL A 450 2.34 0.19 1.56
CA VAL A 450 2.90 -1.14 1.19
C VAL A 450 4.20 -1.07 0.39
N TYR A 451 4.62 0.08 -0.15
CA TYR A 451 5.88 0.21 -0.92
C TYR A 451 6.53 1.62 -0.84
N GLY A 452 6.74 2.19 0.35
CA GLY A 452 7.47 3.45 0.50
C GLY A 452 7.89 3.81 1.92
N ASP A 453 8.89 4.67 2.05
CA ASP A 453 9.32 5.25 3.33
C ASP A 453 8.24 6.23 3.84
N PRO A 454 7.62 6.00 5.02
CA PRO A 454 6.57 6.86 5.55
C PRO A 454 7.05 8.30 5.80
N GLU A 455 8.35 8.50 6.07
CA GLU A 455 8.95 9.84 6.22
C GLU A 455 8.89 10.63 4.90
N LYS A 456 9.22 9.97 3.79
CA LYS A 456 9.18 10.60 2.46
C LYS A 456 7.74 10.96 2.08
N THR A 457 6.79 10.08 2.40
CA THR A 457 5.36 10.32 2.13
C THR A 457 4.91 11.60 2.81
N ILE A 458 5.25 11.81 4.09
CA ILE A 458 4.96 13.07 4.80
C ILE A 458 5.56 14.27 4.06
N ARG A 459 6.85 14.21 3.71
CA ARG A 459 7.53 15.32 3.01
C ARG A 459 6.87 15.67 1.68
N ASP A 460 6.52 14.66 0.88
CA ASP A 460 5.89 14.84 -0.43
C ASP A 460 4.50 15.50 -0.29
N ILE A 461 3.74 15.16 0.76
CA ILE A 461 2.43 15.79 1.05
C ILE A 461 2.59 17.26 1.39
N PHE A 462 3.52 17.61 2.28
CA PHE A 462 3.78 18.99 2.66
C PHE A 462 4.33 19.80 1.47
N GLU A 463 5.11 19.18 0.59
CA GLU A 463 5.60 19.85 -0.63
C GLU A 463 4.47 20.09 -1.65
N ASP A 464 3.60 19.11 -1.91
CA ASP A 464 2.45 19.32 -2.80
C ASP A 464 1.47 20.35 -2.24
N ALA A 465 1.19 20.30 -0.93
CA ALA A 465 0.34 21.30 -0.28
C ALA A 465 0.89 22.72 -0.44
N ARG A 466 2.21 22.91 -0.29
CA ARG A 466 2.89 24.21 -0.51
C ARG A 466 2.78 24.68 -1.96
N ARG A 467 2.95 23.79 -2.94
CA ARG A 467 2.81 24.14 -4.37
C ARG A 467 1.39 24.56 -4.75
N ASN A 468 0.40 24.06 -4.03
CA ASN A 468 -1.02 24.32 -4.28
C ASN A 468 -1.66 25.27 -3.26
N ALA A 469 -0.87 26.03 -2.49
CA ALA A 469 -1.43 26.98 -1.53
C ALA A 469 -2.36 28.00 -2.22
N PRO A 470 -3.49 28.40 -1.60
CA PRO A 470 -3.91 28.08 -0.24
C PRO A 470 -4.45 26.65 -0.05
N ALA A 471 -4.02 26.00 1.03
CA ALA A 471 -4.35 24.60 1.31
C ALA A 471 -4.50 24.30 2.81
N ILE A 472 -5.35 23.33 3.13
CA ILE A 472 -5.49 22.71 4.45
C ILE A 472 -4.96 21.28 4.36
N ILE A 473 -4.02 20.92 5.25
CA ILE A 473 -3.62 19.53 5.49
C ILE A 473 -4.34 19.05 6.74
N PHE A 474 -5.17 18.02 6.61
CA PHE A 474 -5.92 17.41 7.70
C PHE A 474 -5.39 16.00 7.99
N PHE A 475 -4.73 15.84 9.14
CA PHE A 475 -4.30 14.56 9.67
C PHE A 475 -5.41 13.96 10.54
N ASP A 476 -6.06 12.90 10.07
CA ASP A 476 -7.00 12.13 10.89
C ASP A 476 -6.26 11.05 11.68
N GLU A 477 -6.68 10.83 12.93
CA GLU A 477 -6.06 9.85 13.84
C GLU A 477 -4.54 10.05 13.98
N ILE A 478 -4.10 11.30 14.24
CA ILE A 478 -2.67 11.64 14.35
C ILE A 478 -1.95 10.87 15.47
N ASP A 479 -2.69 10.41 16.47
CA ASP A 479 -2.21 9.56 17.57
C ASP A 479 -1.69 8.20 17.08
N SER A 480 -2.15 7.71 15.93
CA SER A 480 -1.59 6.51 15.30
C SER A 480 -0.19 6.74 14.73
N VAL A 481 0.10 7.95 14.25
CA VAL A 481 1.35 8.32 13.58
C VAL A 481 2.40 8.82 14.55
N ALA A 482 1.95 9.48 15.62
CA ALA A 482 2.84 10.14 16.57
C ALA A 482 2.47 9.92 18.05
N PRO A 483 2.51 8.66 18.51
CA PRO A 483 2.39 8.36 19.93
C PRO A 483 3.61 8.85 20.73
N MET A 484 3.49 8.88 22.05
CA MET A 484 4.55 9.32 22.96
C MET A 484 5.87 8.56 22.75
N ARG A 485 6.97 9.29 22.52
CA ARG A 485 8.30 8.73 22.22
C ARG A 485 8.85 7.80 23.33
N GLY A 486 9.60 6.77 22.92
CA GLY A 486 10.43 5.96 23.82
C GLY A 486 9.93 4.54 24.15
N THR A 487 8.81 4.08 23.58
CA THR A 487 8.24 2.73 23.80
C THR A 487 7.70 2.04 22.55
N HIS A 488 7.88 2.62 21.36
CA HIS A 488 7.21 2.20 20.11
C HIS A 488 8.21 1.88 18.98
N ASP A 489 7.67 1.41 17.84
CA ASP A 489 8.41 1.08 16.62
C ASP A 489 9.33 2.25 16.18
N PRO A 490 10.64 2.01 15.94
CA PRO A 490 11.57 3.03 15.43
C PRO A 490 11.12 3.72 14.14
N ILE A 491 10.20 3.12 13.38
CA ILE A 491 9.58 3.75 12.21
C ILE A 491 8.69 4.93 12.66
N LEU A 492 7.85 4.76 13.68
CA LEU A 492 6.95 5.81 14.19
C LEU A 492 7.71 7.01 14.75
N ASP A 493 8.80 6.77 15.48
CA ASP A 493 9.63 7.84 16.03
C ASP A 493 10.25 8.71 14.93
N ARG A 494 10.66 8.09 13.80
CA ARG A 494 11.21 8.83 12.66
C ARG A 494 10.14 9.59 11.89
N VAL A 495 8.97 8.99 11.67
CA VAL A 495 7.81 9.63 11.05
C VAL A 495 7.35 10.84 11.87
N THR A 496 7.28 10.70 13.19
CA THR A 496 6.99 11.79 14.14
C THR A 496 8.03 12.90 14.04
N SER A 497 9.32 12.54 13.95
CA SER A 497 10.40 13.50 13.82
C SER A 497 10.38 14.25 12.49
N GLN A 498 10.02 13.57 11.39
CA GLN A 498 9.80 14.22 10.10
C GLN A 498 8.59 15.16 10.16
N LEU A 499 7.49 14.75 10.78
CA LEU A 499 6.30 15.61 10.94
C LEU A 499 6.63 16.88 11.75
N LEU A 500 7.38 16.76 12.84
CA LEU A 500 7.88 17.92 13.59
C LEU A 500 8.79 18.80 12.74
N THR A 501 9.67 18.20 11.93
CA THR A 501 10.56 18.95 11.02
C THR A 501 9.78 19.72 9.98
N GLU A 502 8.74 19.12 9.39
CA GLU A 502 7.86 19.82 8.45
C GLU A 502 7.10 20.95 9.16
N LEU A 503 6.58 20.73 10.37
CA LEU A 503 5.90 21.75 11.20
C LEU A 503 6.85 22.88 11.64
N ASP A 504 8.12 22.59 11.91
CA ASP A 504 9.15 23.56 12.27
C ASP A 504 9.66 24.35 11.06
N GLY A 505 9.69 23.71 9.90
CA GLY A 505 10.03 24.33 8.60
C GLY A 505 8.98 25.33 8.09
N PHE A 506 7.84 25.50 8.76
CA PHE A 506 6.84 26.49 8.39
C PHE A 506 7.34 27.92 8.58
N ILE A 507 7.41 28.64 7.46
CA ILE A 507 7.32 30.09 7.44
C ILE A 507 5.83 30.45 7.59
N PRO A 508 5.43 31.31 8.56
CA PRO A 508 4.03 31.66 8.86
C PRO A 508 3.19 32.27 7.71
N LEU A 509 3.76 32.41 6.51
CA LEU A 509 3.18 33.12 5.36
C LEU A 509 3.00 32.22 4.11
N SER A 510 3.11 30.89 4.25
CA SER A 510 3.06 29.95 3.12
C SER A 510 1.65 29.61 2.62
N GLY A 511 0.59 30.10 3.26
CA GLY A 511 -0.80 29.84 2.86
C GLY A 511 -1.25 28.39 3.10
N VAL A 512 -0.49 27.60 3.86
CA VAL A 512 -0.83 26.22 4.22
C VAL A 512 -1.18 26.15 5.71
N VAL A 513 -2.33 25.58 6.03
CA VAL A 513 -2.80 25.38 7.41
C VAL A 513 -2.82 23.89 7.73
N VAL A 514 -2.24 23.50 8.86
CA VAL A 514 -2.26 22.11 9.33
C VAL A 514 -3.31 21.94 10.43
N ILE A 515 -4.19 20.96 10.26
CA ILE A 515 -5.17 20.53 11.24
C ILE A 515 -4.92 19.06 11.54
N ALA A 516 -4.94 18.67 12.80
CA ALA A 516 -4.86 17.28 13.20
C ALA A 516 -6.04 16.91 14.08
N SER A 517 -6.61 15.71 13.91
CA SER A 517 -7.62 15.15 14.82
C SER A 517 -7.10 13.96 15.60
N THR A 518 -7.46 13.91 16.88
CA THR A 518 -7.21 12.76 17.77
C THR A 518 -8.43 12.51 18.64
N ASN A 519 -8.66 11.24 19.00
CA ASN A 519 -9.63 10.90 20.03
C ASN A 519 -8.96 10.79 21.42
N ARG A 520 -7.63 10.76 21.47
CA ARG A 520 -6.80 10.45 22.64
C ARG A 520 -5.62 11.40 22.74
N VAL A 521 -5.87 12.60 23.26
CA VAL A 521 -4.84 13.65 23.36
C VAL A 521 -3.71 13.24 24.32
N GLU A 522 -4.00 12.38 25.29
CA GLU A 522 -3.08 11.90 26.32
C GLU A 522 -1.98 10.96 25.80
N VAL A 523 -2.17 10.38 24.61
CA VAL A 523 -1.20 9.46 23.98
C VAL A 523 -0.28 10.19 23.00
N LEU A 524 -0.61 11.42 22.62
CA LEU A 524 0.12 12.18 21.62
C LEU A 524 1.50 12.65 22.14
N ASP A 525 2.48 12.67 21.25
CA ASP A 525 3.81 13.18 21.57
C ASP A 525 3.77 14.64 22.07
N ARG A 526 4.51 14.92 23.15
CA ARG A 526 4.53 16.25 23.78
C ARG A 526 5.08 17.33 22.84
N ALA A 527 6.07 17.00 22.00
CA ALA A 527 6.63 17.99 21.09
C ALA A 527 5.62 18.39 20.01
N LEU A 528 4.73 17.47 19.59
CA LEU A 528 3.64 17.83 18.67
C LEU A 528 2.60 18.72 19.33
N LEU A 529 2.23 18.44 20.59
CA LEU A 529 1.31 19.30 21.35
C LEU A 529 1.82 20.75 21.43
N GLU A 530 3.13 20.96 21.60
CA GLU A 530 3.74 22.29 21.58
C GLU A 530 3.68 22.98 20.20
N ARG A 531 3.64 22.21 19.10
CA ARG A 531 3.57 22.74 17.73
C ARG A 531 2.14 23.02 17.25
N PHE A 532 1.16 22.28 17.77
CA PHE A 532 -0.24 22.61 17.61
C PHE A 532 -0.64 23.71 18.61
N THR A 533 -0.35 24.96 18.24
CA THR A 533 -0.49 26.14 19.11
C THR A 533 -1.93 26.35 19.62
N ARG A 534 -2.94 25.87 18.90
CA ARG A 534 -4.35 25.97 19.30
C ARG A 534 -5.01 24.59 19.27
N ALA A 535 -5.60 24.19 20.39
CA ALA A 535 -6.37 22.96 20.53
C ALA A 535 -7.84 23.29 20.79
N PHE A 536 -8.74 22.55 20.12
CA PHE A 536 -10.19 22.69 20.24
C PHE A 536 -10.81 21.36 20.65
N GLU A 537 -11.61 21.42 21.71
CA GLU A 537 -12.33 20.27 22.25
C GLU A 537 -13.71 20.13 21.59
N PHE A 538 -13.94 18.96 21.00
CA PHE A 538 -15.22 18.55 20.43
C PHE A 538 -15.93 17.65 21.43
N SER A 539 -17.08 18.09 21.92
CA SER A 539 -17.91 17.31 22.84
C SER A 539 -19.20 16.84 22.16
N TYR A 540 -19.91 15.91 22.81
CA TYR A 540 -21.25 15.55 22.39
C TYR A 540 -22.22 16.73 22.55
N PRO A 541 -23.25 16.84 21.70
CA PRO A 541 -24.21 17.95 21.76
C PRO A 541 -24.90 17.96 23.13
N LYS A 542 -24.70 19.04 23.88
CA LYS A 542 -25.14 19.16 25.28
C LYS A 542 -26.57 19.70 25.35
N THR A 543 -26.91 20.60 24.44
CA THR A 543 -28.21 21.28 24.44
C THR A 543 -29.17 20.67 23.43
N ASP A 544 -30.46 20.74 23.71
CA ASP A 544 -31.50 20.30 22.79
C ASP A 544 -31.50 21.13 21.50
N GLU A 545 -31.12 22.40 21.56
CA GLU A 545 -30.98 23.25 20.38
C GLU A 545 -29.92 22.72 19.41
N GLU A 546 -28.75 22.29 19.91
CA GLU A 546 -27.70 21.69 19.07
C GLU A 546 -28.16 20.38 18.43
N LYS A 547 -28.88 19.54 19.20
CA LYS A 547 -29.43 18.28 18.69
C LYS A 547 -30.49 18.55 17.61
N LYS A 548 -31.38 19.53 17.82
CA LYS A 548 -32.38 19.96 16.82
C LYS A 548 -31.71 20.44 15.54
N GLU A 549 -30.63 21.20 15.65
CA GLU A 549 -29.87 21.67 14.49
C GLU A 549 -29.32 20.49 13.69
N ILE A 550 -28.65 19.55 14.35
CA ILE A 550 -28.11 18.33 13.72
C ILE A 550 -29.23 17.52 13.04
N ILE A 551 -30.32 17.26 13.74
CA ILE A 551 -31.47 16.51 13.22
C ILE A 551 -32.05 17.24 12.00
N SER A 552 -32.24 18.56 12.09
CA SER A 552 -32.80 19.36 11.00
C SER A 552 -31.95 19.27 9.74
N ILE A 553 -30.63 19.33 9.85
CA ILE A 553 -29.69 19.23 8.71
C ILE A 553 -29.82 17.87 8.03
N HIS A 554 -29.85 16.78 8.81
CA HIS A 554 -29.96 15.44 8.25
C HIS A 554 -31.35 15.13 7.69
N LEU A 555 -32.41 15.71 8.27
CA LEU A 555 -33.79 15.59 7.77
C LEU A 555 -34.07 16.40 6.51
N ARG A 556 -33.28 17.44 6.18
CA ARG A 556 -33.45 18.25 4.95
C ARG A 556 -33.53 17.39 3.68
N LYS A 557 -32.82 16.25 3.66
CA LYS A 557 -32.80 15.32 2.52
C LYS A 557 -34.11 14.54 2.31
N TYR A 558 -34.99 14.54 3.31
CA TYR A 558 -36.19 13.71 3.36
C TYR A 558 -37.47 14.54 3.55
N LEU A 559 -37.40 15.87 3.42
CA LEU A 559 -38.55 16.77 3.66
C LEU A 559 -39.77 16.47 2.78
N ASP A 560 -39.54 15.99 1.57
CA ASP A 560 -40.56 15.59 0.58
C ASP A 560 -41.30 14.30 0.96
N VAL A 561 -40.68 13.47 1.80
CA VAL A 561 -41.17 12.13 2.14
C VAL A 561 -41.54 11.98 3.62
N LEU A 562 -41.34 13.00 4.46
CA LEU A 562 -41.72 12.95 5.87
C LEU A 562 -43.24 12.96 6.06
N SER A 563 -43.71 12.21 7.06
CA SER A 563 -45.11 12.28 7.50
C SER A 563 -45.38 13.64 8.17
N GLN A 564 -46.65 14.11 8.14
CA GLN A 564 -47.05 15.32 8.86
C GLN A 564 -46.84 15.21 10.38
N GLU A 565 -46.81 13.98 10.90
CA GLU A 565 -46.57 13.69 12.32
C GLU A 565 -45.07 13.69 12.70
N THR A 566 -44.16 13.54 11.72
CA THR A 566 -42.71 13.51 11.96
C THR A 566 -42.12 14.91 11.90
N THR A 567 -42.09 15.59 13.04
CA THR A 567 -41.38 16.87 13.22
C THR A 567 -39.99 16.66 13.85
N VAL A 568 -39.11 17.66 13.73
CA VAL A 568 -37.79 17.65 14.39
C VAL A 568 -37.90 17.38 15.89
N ASP A 569 -38.90 17.96 16.54
CA ASP A 569 -39.18 17.76 17.97
C ASP A 569 -39.56 16.31 18.30
N SER A 570 -40.44 15.71 17.52
CA SER A 570 -40.86 14.31 17.72
C SER A 570 -39.72 13.30 17.52
N VAL A 571 -38.82 13.57 16.58
CA VAL A 571 -37.60 12.77 16.36
C VAL A 571 -36.63 12.98 17.52
N LEU A 572 -36.47 14.22 18.00
CA LEU A 572 -35.64 14.51 19.17
C LEU A 572 -36.13 13.76 20.41
N GLU A 573 -37.44 13.75 20.69
CA GLU A 573 -38.01 13.01 21.83
C GLU A 573 -37.73 11.51 21.75
N THR A 574 -37.77 10.94 20.54
CA THR A 574 -37.41 9.54 20.32
C THR A 574 -35.93 9.30 20.65
N LEU A 575 -35.04 10.20 20.22
CA LEU A 575 -33.60 10.09 20.41
C LEU A 575 -33.15 10.44 21.85
N ARG A 576 -33.94 11.21 22.62
CA ARG A 576 -33.65 11.57 24.02
C ARG A 576 -33.46 10.36 24.93
N LYS A 577 -34.00 9.20 24.55
CA LYS A 577 -33.86 7.95 25.31
C LYS A 577 -32.40 7.49 25.45
N LYS A 578 -31.47 7.98 24.60
CA LYS A 578 -30.04 7.62 24.65
C LYS A 578 -29.13 8.83 24.39
N ALA A 579 -27.94 8.82 24.98
CA ALA A 579 -26.88 9.79 24.65
C ALA A 579 -26.20 9.38 23.34
N LEU A 580 -26.48 10.08 22.25
CA LEU A 580 -25.99 9.75 20.90
C LEU A 580 -25.01 10.81 20.38
N SER A 581 -24.01 10.35 19.64
CA SER A 581 -23.12 11.23 18.88
C SER A 581 -23.83 11.81 17.64
N PRO A 582 -23.39 12.96 17.12
CA PRO A 582 -23.93 13.52 15.87
C PRO A 582 -23.90 12.51 14.70
N ARG A 583 -22.81 11.75 14.56
CA ARG A 583 -22.72 10.67 13.57
C ARG A 583 -23.81 9.61 13.77
N ARG A 584 -24.02 9.16 15.02
CA ARG A 584 -25.07 8.18 15.33
C ARG A 584 -26.46 8.71 15.07
N ILE A 585 -26.74 9.99 15.35
CA ILE A 585 -28.01 10.63 14.99
C ILE A 585 -28.24 10.55 13.48
N ALA A 586 -27.20 10.85 12.67
CA ALA A 586 -27.27 10.72 11.21
C ALA A 586 -27.51 9.27 10.77
N ASP A 587 -26.83 8.31 11.41
CA ASP A 587 -26.99 6.88 11.12
C ASP A 587 -28.42 6.39 11.42
N VAL A 588 -29.01 6.80 12.55
CA VAL A 588 -30.41 6.47 12.90
C VAL A 588 -31.38 7.02 11.84
N ILE A 589 -31.19 8.26 11.39
CA ILE A 589 -32.04 8.88 10.37
C ILE A 589 -31.93 8.14 9.03
N ASN A 590 -30.71 7.76 8.63
CA ASN A 590 -30.49 7.02 7.40
C ASN A 590 -31.05 5.60 7.47
N GLU A 591 -30.88 4.91 8.60
CA GLU A 591 -31.43 3.57 8.80
C GLU A 591 -32.97 3.60 8.85
N ALA A 592 -33.58 4.63 9.45
CA ALA A 592 -35.03 4.82 9.40
C ALA A 592 -35.55 4.89 7.95
N ASN A 593 -34.89 5.66 7.08
CA ASN A 593 -35.27 5.69 5.67
C ASN A 593 -34.95 4.38 4.94
N ARG A 594 -33.88 3.67 5.33
CA ARG A 594 -33.58 2.35 4.77
C ARG A 594 -34.63 1.31 5.12
N LEU A 595 -35.15 1.31 6.35
CA LEU A 595 -36.27 0.45 6.77
C LEU A 595 -37.51 0.70 5.91
N ARG A 596 -37.87 1.98 5.74
CA ARG A 596 -38.94 2.39 4.83
C ARG A 596 -38.74 1.89 3.39
N VAL A 597 -37.51 1.94 2.87
CA VAL A 597 -37.21 1.46 1.51
C VAL A 597 -37.33 -0.07 1.43
N LYS A 598 -36.89 -0.81 2.46
CA LYS A 598 -37.08 -2.27 2.53
C LYS A 598 -38.55 -2.66 2.54
N GLU A 599 -39.38 -1.92 3.26
CA GLU A 599 -40.83 -2.11 3.29
C GLU A 599 -41.47 -1.90 1.91
N ILE A 600 -41.05 -0.87 1.17
CA ILE A 600 -41.51 -0.64 -0.21
C ILE A 600 -41.03 -1.76 -1.15
N ASP A 601 -39.79 -2.24 -1.00
CA ASP A 601 -39.27 -3.36 -1.78
C ASP A 601 -40.04 -4.65 -1.49
N ALA A 602 -40.29 -4.96 -0.20
CA ALA A 602 -41.09 -6.09 0.23
C ALA A 602 -42.51 -6.05 -0.36
N ALA A 603 -43.17 -4.88 -0.31
CA ALA A 603 -44.48 -4.67 -0.93
C ALA A 603 -44.46 -4.96 -2.44
N ARG A 604 -43.45 -4.44 -3.16
CA ARG A 604 -43.29 -4.66 -4.60
C ARG A 604 -43.01 -6.11 -4.96
N GLN A 605 -42.17 -6.80 -4.20
CA GLN A 605 -41.85 -8.21 -4.45
C GLN A 605 -43.06 -9.11 -4.22
N LEU A 606 -43.87 -8.83 -3.18
CA LEU A 606 -45.11 -9.54 -2.93
C LEU A 606 -46.13 -9.33 -4.07
N VAL A 607 -46.34 -8.09 -4.51
CA VAL A 607 -47.25 -7.78 -5.63
C VAL A 607 -46.77 -8.45 -6.92
N LYS A 608 -45.47 -8.37 -7.22
CA LYS A 608 -44.89 -9.00 -8.41
C LYS A 608 -45.05 -10.51 -8.41
N ALA A 609 -44.85 -11.17 -7.27
CA ALA A 609 -45.05 -12.61 -7.17
C ALA A 609 -46.52 -13.01 -7.30
N LEU A 610 -47.44 -12.19 -6.80
CA LEU A 610 -48.87 -12.38 -6.99
C LEU A 610 -49.24 -12.29 -8.48
N ASP A 611 -48.75 -11.27 -9.17
CA ASP A 611 -49.04 -11.05 -10.59
C ASP A 611 -48.41 -12.12 -11.49
N GLU A 612 -47.27 -12.69 -11.10
CA GLU A 612 -46.57 -13.77 -11.81
C GLU A 612 -46.97 -15.18 -11.37
N GLY A 613 -47.87 -15.33 -10.38
CA GLY A 613 -48.31 -16.64 -9.87
C GLY A 613 -47.22 -17.44 -9.13
N ARG A 614 -46.20 -16.77 -8.57
CA ARG A 614 -45.13 -17.40 -7.78
C ARG A 614 -45.59 -17.69 -6.33
N PRO A 615 -45.04 -18.73 -5.68
CA PRO A 615 -45.39 -19.04 -4.29
C PRO A 615 -45.03 -17.88 -3.35
N LEU A 616 -46.04 -17.34 -2.66
CA LEU A 616 -45.89 -16.17 -1.77
C LEU A 616 -45.15 -16.49 -0.46
N GLU A 617 -45.13 -17.77 -0.05
CA GLU A 617 -44.52 -18.23 1.21
C GLU A 617 -43.00 -18.00 1.24
N GLU A 618 -42.32 -18.16 0.10
CA GLU A 618 -40.87 -17.95 -0.01
C GLU A 618 -40.50 -16.48 0.22
N ILE A 619 -41.26 -15.55 -0.36
CA ILE A 619 -41.05 -14.11 -0.19
C ILE A 619 -41.43 -13.66 1.21
N ARG A 620 -42.52 -14.21 1.78
CA ARG A 620 -42.94 -13.94 3.16
C ARG A 620 -41.88 -14.40 4.17
N SER A 621 -41.15 -15.48 3.90
CA SER A 621 -40.04 -15.92 4.74
C SER A 621 -38.89 -14.91 4.72
N ILE A 622 -38.47 -14.48 3.52
CA ILE A 622 -37.33 -13.56 3.33
C ILE A 622 -37.61 -12.16 3.92
N TYR A 623 -38.81 -11.64 3.71
CA TYR A 623 -39.21 -10.27 4.10
C TYR A 623 -40.14 -10.22 5.31
N SER A 624 -40.20 -11.28 6.11
CA SER A 624 -41.12 -11.42 7.26
C SER A 624 -41.21 -10.17 8.14
N LYS A 625 -40.06 -9.67 8.61
CA LYS A 625 -39.98 -8.48 9.46
C LYS A 625 -40.43 -7.18 8.78
N ASP A 626 -40.22 -7.07 7.47
CA ASP A 626 -40.62 -5.89 6.70
C ASP A 626 -42.13 -5.90 6.44
N ILE A 627 -42.69 -7.07 6.15
CA ILE A 627 -44.14 -7.27 5.94
C ILE A 627 -44.93 -7.01 7.23
N GLU A 628 -44.43 -7.49 8.37
CA GLU A 628 -45.01 -7.23 9.69
C GLU A 628 -45.05 -5.73 10.00
N ARG A 629 -43.98 -4.99 9.67
CA ARG A 629 -43.96 -3.53 9.81
C ARG A 629 -44.97 -2.85 8.90
N VAL A 630 -45.07 -3.24 7.63
CA VAL A 630 -46.06 -2.67 6.69
C VAL A 630 -47.49 -2.94 7.19
N SER A 631 -47.77 -4.15 7.66
CA SER A 631 -49.04 -4.54 8.29
C SER A 631 -49.39 -3.63 9.47
N LYS A 632 -48.43 -3.42 10.39
CA LYS A 632 -48.58 -2.52 11.55
C LYS A 632 -48.78 -1.06 11.16
N ILE A 633 -48.10 -0.58 10.11
CA ILE A 633 -48.19 0.81 9.61
C ILE A 633 -49.52 1.07 8.89
N LEU A 634 -50.03 0.09 8.15
CA LEU A 634 -51.31 0.16 7.45
C LEU A 634 -52.51 -0.16 8.36
N GLY A 635 -52.28 -0.82 9.50
CA GLY A 635 -53.33 -1.24 10.43
C GLY A 635 -54.20 -2.36 9.88
N VAL A 636 -53.65 -3.21 9.01
CA VAL A 636 -54.38 -4.28 8.30
C VAL A 636 -53.67 -5.62 8.51
N ASP A 637 -54.43 -6.67 8.82
CA ASP A 637 -53.88 -8.02 9.00
C ASP A 637 -53.25 -8.56 7.71
N GLU A 638 -52.06 -9.15 7.82
CA GLU A 638 -51.24 -9.72 6.74
C GLU A 638 -51.96 -10.81 5.92
N LYS A 639 -52.95 -11.46 6.54
CA LYS A 639 -53.74 -12.54 5.92
C LYS A 639 -55.00 -12.05 5.23
N SER A 640 -55.34 -10.76 5.36
CA SER A 640 -56.53 -10.20 4.73
C SER A 640 -56.30 -9.92 3.24
N GLY A 641 -57.33 -10.08 2.42
CA GLY A 641 -57.29 -9.67 1.01
C GLY A 641 -57.12 -8.15 0.83
N GLU A 642 -57.55 -7.36 1.83
CA GLU A 642 -57.40 -5.90 1.87
C GLU A 642 -55.91 -5.47 1.96
N PHE A 643 -55.07 -6.27 2.61
CA PHE A 643 -53.64 -6.00 2.70
C PHE A 643 -52.99 -5.99 1.31
N LEU A 644 -53.28 -6.99 0.48
CA LEU A 644 -52.73 -7.11 -0.88
C LEU A 644 -53.16 -5.95 -1.79
N GLU A 645 -54.42 -5.51 -1.69
CA GLU A 645 -54.91 -4.35 -2.43
C GLU A 645 -54.23 -3.05 -2.00
N LYS A 646 -53.98 -2.86 -0.69
CA LYS A 646 -53.21 -1.70 -0.20
C LYS A 646 -51.74 -1.75 -0.60
N LEU A 647 -51.11 -2.94 -0.66
CA LEU A 647 -49.72 -3.07 -1.12
C LEU A 647 -49.55 -2.63 -2.58
N ARG A 648 -50.52 -2.91 -3.45
CA ARG A 648 -50.49 -2.47 -4.87
C ARG A 648 -50.46 -0.95 -5.01
N LEU A 649 -51.02 -0.24 -4.04
CA LEU A 649 -51.03 1.22 -4.02
C LEU A 649 -49.73 1.80 -3.48
N ILE A 650 -48.83 1.02 -2.86
CA ILE A 650 -47.58 1.55 -2.27
C ILE A 650 -46.58 1.98 -3.35
N SER A 651 -46.12 3.22 -3.22
CA SER A 651 -45.07 3.82 -4.04
C SER A 651 -44.15 4.69 -3.17
N PRO A 652 -42.93 4.99 -3.63
CA PRO A 652 -42.03 5.90 -2.92
C PRO A 652 -42.64 7.28 -2.63
N SER A 653 -43.60 7.73 -3.45
CA SER A 653 -44.29 9.02 -3.32
C SER A 653 -45.41 9.04 -2.29
N ASN A 654 -46.02 7.91 -1.95
CA ASN A 654 -47.21 7.87 -1.06
C ASN A 654 -47.01 7.06 0.22
N TYR A 655 -45.83 6.48 0.42
CA TYR A 655 -45.46 5.79 1.65
C TYR A 655 -44.46 6.65 2.43
N PRO A 656 -44.89 7.51 3.37
CA PRO A 656 -44.02 8.49 4.02
C PRO A 656 -43.13 7.88 5.12
N LEU A 657 -42.04 8.56 5.42
CA LEU A 657 -41.17 8.29 6.56
C LEU A 657 -41.87 8.73 7.86
N ARG A 658 -42.28 7.77 8.68
CA ARG A 658 -42.99 7.94 9.96
C ARG A 658 -42.09 7.75 11.19
N LEU A 659 -42.56 8.19 12.37
CA LEU A 659 -41.86 8.09 13.66
C LEU A 659 -41.46 6.66 14.03
N ILE A 660 -42.30 5.68 13.68
CA ILE A 660 -42.06 4.26 13.97
C ILE A 660 -40.73 3.76 13.35
N HIS A 661 -40.33 4.28 12.19
CA HIS A 661 -39.06 3.89 11.57
C HIS A 661 -37.85 4.41 12.35
N PHE A 662 -37.95 5.60 12.96
CA PHE A 662 -36.88 6.15 13.81
C PHE A 662 -36.77 5.40 15.13
N GLN A 663 -37.89 5.00 15.72
CA GLN A 663 -37.92 4.15 16.92
C GLN A 663 -37.29 2.79 16.64
N GLN A 664 -37.70 2.13 15.56
CA GLN A 664 -37.16 0.84 15.16
C GLN A 664 -35.68 0.91 14.77
N ALA A 665 -35.25 1.98 14.10
CA ALA A 665 -33.84 2.21 13.78
C ALA A 665 -33.01 2.34 15.07
N LEU A 666 -33.49 3.10 16.06
CA LEU A 666 -32.84 3.23 17.36
C LEU A 666 -32.75 1.88 18.09
N GLU A 667 -33.81 1.09 18.08
CA GLU A 667 -33.84 -0.26 18.68
C GLU A 667 -32.89 -1.23 17.96
N SER A 668 -32.87 -1.24 16.63
CA SER A 668 -31.94 -2.09 15.86
C SER A 668 -30.46 -1.78 16.12
N LEU A 669 -30.13 -0.50 16.30
CA LEU A 669 -28.78 -0.06 16.68
C LEU A 669 -28.47 -0.37 18.16
N SER A 670 -29.49 -0.57 18.98
CA SER A 670 -29.36 -1.06 20.36
C SER A 670 -29.15 -2.57 20.42
N GLU A 671 -29.77 -3.33 19.52
CA GLU A 671 -29.49 -4.76 19.35
C GLU A 671 -28.06 -4.97 18.81
N GLU A 672 -27.47 -4.02 18.09
CA GLU A 672 -26.01 -4.01 17.84
C GLU A 672 -25.19 -3.77 19.11
N GLU A 673 -25.69 -3.09 20.15
CA GLU A 673 -25.06 -3.07 21.48
C GLU A 673 -25.22 -4.43 22.19
N SER A 674 -26.25 -5.21 21.87
CA SER A 674 -26.32 -6.64 22.22
C SER A 674 -25.40 -7.51 21.35
N VAL A 675 -24.61 -6.94 20.43
CA VAL A 675 -23.39 -7.60 19.90
C VAL A 675 -22.23 -7.46 20.89
N SER A 676 -22.29 -6.53 21.86
CA SER A 676 -21.49 -6.62 23.08
C SER A 676 -21.97 -7.76 23.98
N GLU A 677 -23.28 -8.03 24.02
CA GLU A 677 -23.84 -9.25 24.63
C GLU A 677 -23.52 -10.49 23.81
N ALA A 678 -23.49 -10.41 22.47
CA ALA A 678 -23.00 -11.47 21.62
C ALA A 678 -21.51 -11.68 21.85
N ARG A 679 -20.69 -10.62 22.06
CA ARG A 679 -19.29 -10.73 22.51
C ARG A 679 -19.19 -11.42 23.88
N THR A 680 -20.08 -11.11 24.83
CA THR A 680 -20.13 -11.83 26.13
C THR A 680 -20.76 -13.23 26.02
N MET A 681 -21.58 -13.52 25.01
CA MET A 681 -22.09 -14.85 24.66
C MET A 681 -21.04 -15.65 23.86
N ILE A 682 -20.16 -14.98 23.13
CA ILE A 682 -19.04 -15.55 22.37
C ILE A 682 -17.89 -15.88 23.33
N GLU A 683 -17.64 -15.06 24.35
CA GLU A 683 -16.79 -15.44 25.49
C GLU A 683 -17.36 -16.65 26.25
N LYS A 684 -18.70 -16.79 26.33
CA LYS A 684 -19.37 -17.97 26.91
C LYS A 684 -19.37 -19.20 26.00
N SER A 685 -19.15 -19.09 24.69
CA SER A 685 -19.33 -20.20 23.74
C SER A 685 -18.05 -20.95 23.37
N VAL A 686 -16.86 -20.43 23.71
CA VAL A 686 -15.57 -21.03 23.30
C VAL A 686 -14.90 -21.80 24.44
N ARG A 687 -15.15 -21.43 25.70
CA ARG A 687 -14.54 -22.04 26.89
C ARG A 687 -15.55 -22.92 27.62
N GLU A 688 -15.36 -24.23 27.58
CA GLU A 688 -16.18 -25.19 28.33
C GLU A 688 -15.70 -25.32 29.79
N GLU A 689 -16.62 -25.50 30.73
CA GLU A 689 -16.30 -25.68 32.17
C GLU A 689 -15.66 -27.05 32.47
N THR A 690 -15.69 -27.97 31.51
CA THR A 690 -15.16 -29.33 31.67
C THR A 690 -13.67 -29.37 31.36
N PRO A 691 -12.83 -29.97 32.24
CA PRO A 691 -11.42 -30.18 31.95
C PRO A 691 -11.23 -31.17 30.78
N GLU A 692 -10.46 -30.73 29.78
CA GLU A 692 -10.20 -31.47 28.55
C GLU A 692 -8.70 -31.67 28.29
N VAL A 693 -8.40 -32.66 27.45
CA VAL A 693 -7.03 -33.00 27.03
C VAL A 693 -6.70 -32.20 25.78
N GLY A 694 -5.52 -31.61 25.73
CA GLY A 694 -5.02 -30.85 24.59
C GLY A 694 -5.59 -29.44 24.47
N LYS A 695 -6.39 -28.96 25.43
CA LYS A 695 -6.93 -27.59 25.45
C LYS A 695 -6.36 -26.77 26.59
N SER A 696 -5.87 -25.56 26.31
CA SER A 696 -5.41 -24.61 27.32
C SER A 696 -5.90 -23.19 27.03
N TYR A 697 -5.73 -22.28 27.98
CA TYR A 697 -6.33 -20.95 27.95
C TYR A 697 -5.27 -19.87 28.05
N GLY A 698 -5.04 -19.16 26.94
CA GLY A 698 -3.98 -18.15 26.82
C GLY A 698 -4.54 -16.73 26.71
N LEU A 699 -3.91 -15.76 27.37
CA LEU A 699 -4.22 -14.34 27.14
C LEU A 699 -3.55 -13.85 25.87
N VAL A 700 -4.37 -13.37 24.95
CA VAL A 700 -3.96 -12.90 23.64
C VAL A 700 -4.40 -11.45 23.47
N ALA A 701 -3.58 -10.64 22.80
CA ALA A 701 -3.98 -9.31 22.38
C ALA A 701 -4.50 -9.37 20.94
N LEU A 702 -5.73 -8.88 20.71
CA LEU A 702 -6.29 -8.67 19.39
C LEU A 702 -6.00 -7.23 18.96
N GLY A 703 -5.48 -7.06 17.74
CA GLY A 703 -5.38 -5.75 17.09
C GLY A 703 -3.98 -5.33 16.65
N THR A 704 -3.94 -4.45 15.65
CA THR A 704 -2.80 -3.59 15.34
C THR A 704 -2.70 -2.47 16.38
N VAL A 705 -1.47 -2.01 16.64
CA VAL A 705 -1.09 -1.01 17.65
C VAL A 705 -2.09 0.15 17.75
N GLY A 706 -2.74 0.31 18.91
CA GLY A 706 -3.68 1.40 19.22
C GLY A 706 -5.01 0.97 19.84
N GLU A 707 -5.52 -0.21 19.47
CA GLU A 707 -6.74 -0.84 19.99
C GLU A 707 -6.43 -2.26 20.52
N GLN A 708 -5.55 -2.39 21.51
CA GLN A 708 -5.34 -3.69 22.15
C GLN A 708 -6.53 -4.03 23.06
N SER A 709 -7.57 -4.65 22.50
CA SER A 709 -8.50 -5.43 23.31
C SER A 709 -7.87 -6.81 23.54
N GLY A 710 -7.63 -7.19 24.79
CA GLY A 710 -7.22 -8.55 25.06
C GLY A 710 -8.43 -9.48 25.05
N LEU A 711 -8.16 -10.77 24.85
CA LEU A 711 -9.12 -11.85 24.95
C LEU A 711 -8.43 -13.07 25.55
N VAL A 712 -9.17 -13.89 26.29
CA VAL A 712 -8.76 -15.26 26.58
C VAL A 712 -9.04 -16.13 25.34
N SER A 713 -7.98 -16.57 24.67
CA SER A 713 -8.07 -17.52 23.55
C SER A 713 -7.99 -18.95 24.05
N VAL A 714 -8.73 -19.86 23.41
CA VAL A 714 -8.57 -21.30 23.61
C VAL A 714 -7.52 -21.81 22.64
N VAL A 715 -6.53 -22.53 23.15
CA VAL A 715 -5.52 -23.22 22.35
C VAL A 715 -5.85 -24.69 22.36
N GLU A 716 -6.12 -25.25 21.20
CA GLU A 716 -6.37 -26.68 21.01
C GLU A 716 -5.19 -27.31 20.27
N VAL A 717 -4.69 -28.42 20.80
CA VAL A 717 -3.59 -29.18 20.21
C VAL A 717 -4.05 -30.59 19.93
N VAL A 718 -4.04 -30.94 18.65
CA VAL A 718 -4.33 -32.29 18.16
C VAL A 718 -3.04 -32.92 17.68
N ILE A 719 -2.77 -34.14 18.13
CA ILE A 719 -1.55 -34.86 17.77
C ILE A 719 -1.93 -36.05 16.90
N ASN A 720 -1.29 -36.15 15.74
CA ASN A 720 -1.27 -37.37 14.95
C ASN A 720 -0.02 -38.20 15.32
N PRO A 721 -0.18 -39.37 15.96
CA PRO A 721 0.95 -40.21 16.37
C PRO A 721 1.71 -40.87 15.21
N GLU A 722 1.10 -40.98 14.03
CA GLU A 722 1.69 -41.56 12.82
C GLU A 722 2.05 -40.45 11.81
N GLY A 723 3.07 -39.65 12.14
CA GLY A 723 3.48 -38.47 11.37
C GLY A 723 4.96 -38.46 10.95
N LYS A 724 5.41 -37.31 10.46
CA LYS A 724 6.82 -37.03 10.10
C LYS A 724 7.52 -36.08 11.07
N GLY A 725 6.86 -35.68 12.17
CA GLY A 725 7.41 -34.71 13.13
C GLY A 725 7.10 -33.27 12.75
N MET A 726 6.02 -33.05 12.00
CA MET A 726 5.63 -31.73 11.52
C MET A 726 4.81 -31.00 12.58
N VAL A 727 5.20 -29.77 12.91
CA VAL A 727 4.38 -28.84 13.71
C VAL A 727 3.69 -27.89 12.76
N LYS A 728 2.36 -27.77 12.85
CA LYS A 728 1.58 -26.89 12.00
C LYS A 728 0.52 -26.18 12.82
N VAL A 729 0.59 -24.86 12.86
CA VAL A 729 -0.54 -24.04 13.33
C VAL A 729 -1.64 -24.08 12.26
N VAL A 730 -2.92 -24.13 12.64
CA VAL A 730 -4.09 -24.24 11.76
C VAL A 730 -5.10 -23.14 12.13
N GLY A 731 -5.77 -22.50 11.15
CA GLY A 731 -6.76 -21.43 11.36
C GLY A 731 -6.54 -20.17 10.52
N SER A 732 -7.43 -19.18 10.61
CA SER A 732 -7.31 -17.88 9.92
C SER A 732 -6.27 -16.94 10.54
N GLU A 733 -5.73 -17.30 11.70
CA GLU A 733 -4.83 -16.48 12.53
C GLU A 733 -3.37 -16.98 12.51
N HIS A 734 -2.89 -17.48 11.37
CA HIS A 734 -1.49 -17.87 11.24
C HIS A 734 -0.58 -16.65 11.35
N GLY A 735 0.19 -16.57 12.44
CA GLY A 735 1.34 -15.68 12.57
C GLY A 735 2.64 -16.47 12.63
N GLU A 736 3.69 -16.00 11.95
CA GLU A 736 5.03 -16.62 11.98
C GLU A 736 5.57 -16.79 13.41
N SER A 737 5.23 -15.87 14.32
CA SER A 737 5.61 -15.93 15.74
C SER A 737 4.91 -17.03 16.54
N ILE A 738 3.69 -17.41 16.16
CA ILE A 738 2.92 -18.48 16.80
C ILE A 738 3.47 -19.83 16.36
N GLN A 739 3.74 -19.97 15.05
CA GLN A 739 4.38 -21.15 14.49
C GLN A 739 5.75 -21.37 15.12
N ALA A 740 6.57 -20.33 15.26
CA ALA A 740 7.87 -20.41 15.95
C ALA A 740 7.72 -20.83 17.43
N SER A 741 6.74 -20.28 18.15
CA SER A 741 6.49 -20.65 19.56
C SER A 741 6.04 -22.11 19.72
N ALA A 742 5.25 -22.61 18.76
CA ALA A 742 4.82 -24.00 18.72
C ALA A 742 6.00 -24.95 18.42
N GLU A 743 6.88 -24.58 17.50
CA GLU A 743 8.10 -25.32 17.17
C GLU A 743 9.06 -25.36 18.37
N ASP A 744 9.28 -24.23 19.03
CA ASP A 744 10.11 -24.12 20.24
C ASP A 744 9.60 -25.01 21.37
N ALA A 745 8.28 -25.01 21.61
CA ALA A 745 7.64 -25.90 22.59
C ALA A 745 7.82 -27.38 22.21
N PHE A 746 7.64 -27.74 20.95
CA PHE A 746 7.81 -29.11 20.46
C PHE A 746 9.26 -29.59 20.58
N ILE A 747 10.24 -28.74 20.27
CA ILE A 747 11.67 -29.03 20.44
C ILE A 747 11.98 -29.30 21.90
N TYR A 748 11.51 -28.42 22.81
CA TYR A 748 11.74 -28.57 24.23
C TYR A 748 11.10 -29.85 24.79
N ILE A 749 9.82 -30.13 24.47
CA ILE A 749 9.10 -31.32 24.93
C ILE A 749 9.81 -32.60 24.43
N ASN A 750 10.27 -32.63 23.18
CA ASN A 750 11.06 -33.75 22.67
C ASN A 750 12.40 -33.90 23.40
N SER A 751 13.08 -32.80 23.72
CA SER A 751 14.35 -32.86 24.46
C SER A 751 14.20 -33.52 25.85
N VAL A 752 13.13 -33.19 26.60
CA VAL A 752 12.92 -33.71 27.96
C VAL A 752 12.32 -35.13 28.00
N SER A 753 11.62 -35.52 26.93
CA SER A 753 11.02 -36.85 26.73
C SER A 753 11.96 -37.86 26.06
N GLY A 754 13.18 -37.48 25.71
CA GLY A 754 14.13 -38.38 25.04
C GLY A 754 13.83 -38.60 23.56
N TRP A 755 13.28 -37.59 22.87
CA TRP A 755 12.92 -37.60 21.45
C TRP A 755 11.86 -38.63 21.04
N ARG A 756 11.05 -39.06 22.00
CA ARG A 756 9.98 -40.03 21.79
C ARG A 756 8.94 -39.57 20.77
N PHE A 757 8.59 -38.30 20.78
CA PHE A 757 7.52 -37.73 19.96
C PHE A 757 8.00 -37.19 18.61
N ARG A 758 9.26 -37.48 18.22
CA ARG A 758 9.89 -36.94 17.00
C ARG A 758 9.13 -37.22 15.70
N ASN A 759 8.33 -38.29 15.67
CA ASN A 759 7.53 -38.69 14.50
C ASN A 759 6.04 -38.35 14.66
N HIS A 760 5.66 -37.54 15.65
CA HIS A 760 4.27 -37.12 15.82
C HIS A 760 4.06 -35.79 15.09
N ASP A 761 3.01 -35.71 14.28
CA ASP A 761 2.61 -34.43 13.71
C ASP A 761 1.71 -33.70 14.71
N VAL A 762 1.99 -32.43 14.97
CA VAL A 762 1.29 -31.61 15.96
C VAL A 762 0.55 -30.50 15.23
N PHE A 763 -0.76 -30.50 15.38
CA PHE A 763 -1.64 -29.46 14.86
C PHE A 763 -2.08 -28.56 16.00
N VAL A 764 -1.74 -27.28 15.91
CA VAL A 764 -2.09 -26.28 16.92
C VAL A 764 -3.16 -25.37 16.35
N GLU A 765 -4.30 -25.29 16.99
CA GLU A 765 -5.39 -24.40 16.59
C GLU A 765 -5.65 -23.37 17.70
N LEU A 766 -5.61 -22.09 17.32
CA LEU A 766 -6.07 -21.00 18.17
C LEU A 766 -7.54 -20.75 17.85
N VAL A 767 -8.41 -21.14 18.77
CA VAL A 767 -9.84 -20.92 18.63
C VAL A 767 -10.15 -19.53 19.15
N THR A 768 -10.31 -18.59 18.22
CA THR A 768 -10.81 -17.25 18.52
C THR A 768 -12.30 -17.11 18.18
N PRO A 769 -13.01 -16.18 18.86
CA PRO A 769 -14.36 -15.72 18.54
C PRO A 769 -14.68 -15.59 17.05
N ALA A 770 -13.69 -15.17 16.24
CA ALA A 770 -13.85 -14.93 14.81
C ALA A 770 -14.23 -16.21 14.03
N LYS A 771 -13.77 -17.38 14.47
CA LYS A 771 -14.06 -18.65 13.78
C LYS A 771 -15.44 -19.24 14.13
N GLY A 772 -15.97 -18.92 15.31
CA GLY A 772 -17.39 -19.17 15.64
C GLY A 772 -18.33 -18.45 14.67
N MET A 773 -17.88 -17.32 14.10
CA MET A 773 -18.59 -16.59 13.05
C MET A 773 -18.36 -17.15 11.63
N GLU A 774 -17.34 -17.97 11.36
CA GLU A 774 -17.15 -18.58 10.01
C GLU A 774 -18.29 -19.53 9.63
N LYS A 775 -18.96 -20.15 10.61
CA LYS A 775 -20.17 -20.95 10.35
C LYS A 775 -21.39 -20.11 9.97
N LEU A 776 -21.34 -18.78 10.13
CA LEU A 776 -22.35 -17.82 9.72
C LEU A 776 -21.72 -16.82 8.74
N GLN A 777 -21.52 -17.27 7.49
CA GLN A 777 -21.09 -16.39 6.40
C GLN A 777 -22.07 -15.20 6.25
N LEU A 778 -21.61 -14.00 6.61
CA LEU A 778 -22.16 -12.74 6.12
C LEU A 778 -21.03 -11.84 5.63
N ARG A 779 -20.94 -11.79 4.29
CA ARG A 779 -20.26 -10.83 3.39
C ARG A 779 -18.75 -11.04 3.09
N PRO A 780 -18.34 -10.96 1.80
CA PRO A 780 -16.94 -10.93 1.41
C PRO A 780 -16.34 -9.52 1.66
N GLY A 781 -15.17 -9.46 2.29
CA GLY A 781 -14.34 -8.25 2.33
C GLY A 781 -13.88 -7.73 3.70
N LEU A 782 -14.19 -8.40 4.82
CA LEU A 782 -13.54 -8.11 6.10
C LEU A 782 -12.38 -9.08 6.34
N SER A 783 -11.15 -8.57 6.42
CA SER A 783 -10.02 -9.30 6.99
C SER A 783 -9.97 -9.04 8.50
N TYR A 784 -9.96 -10.09 9.31
CA TYR A 784 -9.72 -9.97 10.75
C TYR A 784 -8.26 -9.60 11.04
N PRO A 785 -7.99 -8.81 12.09
CA PRO A 785 -6.62 -8.49 12.47
C PRO A 785 -5.88 -9.76 12.92
N PRO A 786 -4.59 -9.93 12.57
CA PRO A 786 -3.80 -11.06 13.02
C PRO A 786 -3.63 -11.03 14.54
N VAL A 787 -3.63 -12.20 15.17
CA VAL A 787 -3.31 -12.36 16.60
C VAL A 787 -1.81 -12.20 16.83
N SER A 788 -1.45 -11.43 17.87
CA SER A 788 -0.05 -11.18 18.24
C SER A 788 0.56 -12.37 18.98
N GLY A 789 1.63 -12.94 18.42
CA GLY A 789 2.05 -14.32 18.67
C GLY A 789 2.94 -14.70 19.87
N PRO A 790 3.67 -13.84 20.59
CA PRO A 790 4.52 -14.32 21.70
C PRO A 790 3.75 -14.70 22.97
N SER A 791 2.61 -14.08 23.25
CA SER A 791 1.92 -14.27 24.54
C SER A 791 1.12 -15.56 24.67
N ALA A 792 0.77 -16.17 23.54
CA ALA A 792 0.11 -17.48 23.50
C ALA A 792 1.10 -18.65 23.66
N GLY A 793 2.41 -18.40 23.57
CA GLY A 793 3.44 -19.44 23.59
C GLY A 793 3.30 -20.36 24.80
N LEU A 794 3.16 -19.80 26.00
CA LEU A 794 3.01 -20.57 27.24
C LEU A 794 1.80 -21.53 27.20
N ALA A 795 0.66 -21.04 26.70
CA ALA A 795 -0.56 -21.81 26.55
C ALA A 795 -0.39 -22.94 25.53
N ILE A 796 0.25 -22.67 24.39
CA ILE A 796 0.57 -23.68 23.37
C ILE A 796 1.42 -24.82 23.96
N GLY A 797 2.47 -24.48 24.71
CA GLY A 797 3.31 -25.49 25.35
C GLY A 797 2.56 -26.36 26.36
N VAL A 798 1.68 -25.77 27.19
CA VAL A 798 0.87 -26.53 28.17
C VAL A 798 -0.16 -27.43 27.47
N ALA A 799 -0.81 -26.93 26.42
CA ALA A 799 -1.74 -27.74 25.61
C ALA A 799 -1.02 -28.90 24.91
N MET A 800 0.20 -28.69 24.39
CA MET A 800 1.02 -29.76 23.83
C MET A 800 1.38 -30.82 24.88
N ILE A 801 1.83 -30.42 26.07
CA ILE A 801 2.14 -31.38 27.15
C ILE A 801 0.88 -32.18 27.53
N SER A 802 -0.27 -31.50 27.66
CA SER A 802 -1.57 -32.13 27.90
C SER A 802 -1.89 -33.19 26.84
N ALA A 803 -1.77 -32.84 25.56
CA ALA A 803 -2.05 -33.73 24.44
C ALA A 803 -1.08 -34.94 24.39
N PHE A 804 0.21 -34.74 24.68
CA PHE A 804 1.19 -35.85 24.71
C PHE A 804 1.02 -36.79 25.91
N THR A 805 0.57 -36.27 27.05
CA THR A 805 0.47 -37.04 28.30
C THR A 805 -0.93 -37.60 28.56
N GLY A 806 -1.95 -37.08 27.88
CA GLY A 806 -3.36 -37.40 28.14
C GLY A 806 -3.93 -36.75 29.42
N LEU A 807 -3.19 -35.85 30.06
CA LEU A 807 -3.60 -35.16 31.28
C LEU A 807 -4.52 -33.99 30.94
N LYS A 808 -5.57 -33.79 31.72
CA LYS A 808 -6.54 -32.70 31.50
C LYS A 808 -6.01 -31.38 32.04
N VAL A 809 -6.31 -30.26 31.37
CA VAL A 809 -5.95 -28.91 31.84
C VAL A 809 -7.11 -28.33 32.67
N ASP A 810 -6.79 -27.66 33.77
CA ASP A 810 -7.77 -26.94 34.60
C ASP A 810 -8.34 -25.74 33.83
N PRO A 811 -9.66 -25.72 33.57
CA PRO A 811 -10.30 -24.66 32.80
C PRO A 811 -10.42 -23.34 33.53
N THR A 812 -10.02 -23.23 34.80
CA THR A 812 -10.00 -21.97 35.56
C THR A 812 -8.63 -21.26 35.51
N VAL A 813 -7.61 -21.92 34.98
CA VAL A 813 -6.25 -21.39 34.86
C VAL A 813 -6.10 -20.69 33.51
N ILE A 814 -5.72 -19.40 33.54
CA ILE A 814 -5.33 -18.63 32.37
C ILE A 814 -3.83 -18.33 32.44
N MET A 815 -3.18 -18.18 31.29
CA MET A 815 -1.72 -17.97 31.26
C MET A 815 -1.27 -17.03 30.15
N THR A 816 -0.09 -16.45 30.33
CA THR A 816 0.54 -15.60 29.33
C THR A 816 2.06 -15.74 29.41
N GLY A 817 2.75 -15.72 28.28
CA GLY A 817 4.22 -15.81 28.27
C GLY A 817 4.75 -16.33 26.94
N ALA A 818 5.96 -15.91 26.58
CA ALA A 818 6.68 -16.49 25.44
C ALA A 818 7.48 -17.71 25.90
N ILE A 819 7.53 -18.76 25.08
CA ILE A 819 8.35 -19.95 25.32
C ILE A 819 9.56 -19.90 24.40
N THR A 820 10.71 -20.33 24.90
CA THR A 820 11.90 -20.59 24.08
C THR A 820 12.14 -22.08 23.90
N ALA A 821 12.96 -22.47 22.91
CA ALA A 821 13.39 -23.87 22.72
C ALA A 821 14.10 -24.50 23.94
N ARG A 822 14.51 -23.70 24.94
CA ARG A 822 15.07 -24.17 26.23
C ARG A 822 14.00 -24.40 27.32
N GLY A 823 12.73 -24.13 27.00
CA GLY A 823 11.60 -24.24 27.92
C GLY A 823 11.52 -23.11 28.96
N GLU A 824 12.24 -22.01 28.75
CA GLU A 824 12.15 -20.81 29.60
C GLU A 824 10.91 -20.00 29.26
N VAL A 825 10.29 -19.39 30.27
CA VAL A 825 9.14 -18.50 30.10
C VAL A 825 9.61 -17.05 30.11
N TRP A 826 9.57 -16.41 28.95
CA TRP A 826 10.02 -15.04 28.72
C TRP A 826 8.91 -14.01 28.91
N PRO A 827 9.28 -12.77 29.31
CA PRO A 827 8.32 -11.71 29.56
C PRO A 827 7.58 -11.29 28.28
N VAL A 828 6.35 -10.81 28.46
CA VAL A 828 5.49 -10.35 27.38
C VAL A 828 4.98 -8.94 27.66
N GLY A 829 4.75 -8.16 26.60
CA GLY A 829 4.14 -6.84 26.69
C GLY A 829 2.62 -6.89 26.93
N GLY A 830 2.03 -5.75 27.32
CA GLY A 830 0.59 -5.61 27.52
C GLY A 830 0.08 -6.15 28.86
N LEU A 831 0.90 -6.04 29.92
CA LEU A 831 0.53 -6.37 31.31
C LEU A 831 0.74 -5.16 32.25
N ASP A 832 1.00 -3.99 31.68
CA ASP A 832 1.25 -2.71 32.36
C ASP A 832 0.13 -1.69 32.09
N HIS A 833 0.16 -0.55 32.78
CA HIS A 833 -0.84 0.53 32.72
C HIS A 833 -1.12 1.08 31.30
N ARG A 834 -0.25 0.84 30.31
CA ARG A 834 -0.40 1.27 28.91
C ARG A 834 -1.03 0.22 28.00
N GLY A 835 -1.13 -1.03 28.46
CA GLY A 835 -1.61 -2.18 27.68
C GLY A 835 -2.61 -3.04 28.47
N MET A 836 -3.60 -2.40 29.10
CA MET A 836 -4.60 -3.06 29.95
C MET A 836 -5.41 -4.16 29.23
N GLY A 837 -5.39 -4.27 27.90
CA GLY A 837 -6.17 -5.27 27.16
C GLY A 837 -6.11 -6.70 27.71
N LYS A 838 -4.93 -7.23 28.05
CA LYS A 838 -4.81 -8.61 28.60
C LYS A 838 -5.28 -8.73 30.04
N ILE A 839 -5.07 -7.68 30.83
CA ILE A 839 -5.54 -7.62 32.23
C ILE A 839 -7.06 -7.44 32.24
N ASP A 840 -7.59 -6.60 31.37
CA ASP A 840 -9.02 -6.40 31.14
C ASP A 840 -9.68 -7.69 30.65
N ALA A 841 -9.01 -8.48 29.81
CA ALA A 841 -9.48 -9.80 29.41
C ALA A 841 -9.52 -10.78 30.59
N ALA A 842 -8.47 -10.81 31.40
CA ALA A 842 -8.44 -11.62 32.62
C ALA A 842 -9.51 -11.16 33.63
N LEU A 843 -9.73 -9.85 33.73
CA LEU A 843 -10.77 -9.25 34.56
C LEU A 843 -12.16 -9.40 33.94
N ALA A 844 -12.34 -9.55 32.63
CA ALA A 844 -13.65 -9.76 32.03
C ALA A 844 -14.09 -11.23 32.16
N ASP A 845 -13.13 -12.15 32.17
CA ASP A 845 -13.37 -13.59 32.27
C ASP A 845 -14.02 -13.97 33.63
N LYS A 846 -15.10 -14.77 33.55
CA LYS A 846 -15.89 -15.21 34.71
C LYS A 846 -15.33 -16.49 35.37
N TYR A 847 -14.51 -17.25 34.65
CA TYR A 847 -14.00 -18.57 35.01
C TYR A 847 -12.58 -18.51 35.57
N ALA A 848 -11.83 -17.47 35.22
CA ALA A 848 -10.47 -17.26 35.70
C ALA A 848 -10.43 -17.24 37.23
N ARG A 849 -9.68 -18.18 37.81
CA ARG A 849 -9.33 -18.23 39.24
C ARG A 849 -7.84 -18.12 39.47
N LYS A 850 -7.04 -18.44 38.45
CA LYS A 850 -5.58 -18.39 38.52
C LYS A 850 -5.00 -17.82 37.22
N LEU A 851 -4.04 -16.92 37.35
CA LEU A 851 -3.30 -16.34 36.24
C LEU A 851 -1.80 -16.67 36.38
N LEU A 852 -1.26 -17.44 35.43
CA LEU A 852 0.16 -17.72 35.32
C LEU A 852 0.85 -16.65 34.47
N VAL A 853 1.88 -16.02 35.04
CA VAL A 853 2.64 -14.95 34.40
C VAL A 853 4.14 -15.19 34.48
N PRO A 854 4.95 -14.68 33.53
CA PRO A 854 6.40 -14.75 33.63
C PRO A 854 6.87 -14.03 34.90
N ARG A 855 7.87 -14.57 35.59
CA ARG A 855 8.38 -14.02 36.86
C ARG A 855 8.74 -12.52 36.78
N PHE A 856 9.34 -12.09 35.67
CA PHE A 856 9.66 -10.69 35.42
C PHE A 856 8.41 -9.80 35.31
N ASN A 857 7.36 -10.26 34.62
CA ASN A 857 6.10 -9.51 34.55
C ASN A 857 5.40 -9.45 35.91
N TYR A 858 5.47 -10.51 36.72
CA TYR A 858 4.90 -10.53 38.06
C TYR A 858 5.50 -9.45 38.97
N GLU A 859 6.83 -9.30 38.96
CA GLU A 859 7.53 -8.25 39.72
C GLU A 859 7.12 -6.85 39.25
N SER A 860 6.98 -6.65 37.94
CA SER A 860 6.48 -5.41 37.36
C SER A 860 5.02 -5.11 37.75
N MET A 861 4.14 -6.11 37.73
CA MET A 861 2.73 -5.98 38.11
C MET A 861 2.53 -5.66 39.60
N ARG A 862 3.40 -6.19 40.48
CA ARG A 862 3.39 -5.84 41.91
C ARG A 862 3.66 -4.37 42.15
N ASN A 863 4.63 -3.79 41.43
CA ASN A 863 4.96 -2.37 41.55
C ASN A 863 3.82 -1.44 41.11
N LEU A 864 2.94 -1.92 40.22
CA LEU A 864 1.82 -1.17 39.65
C LEU A 864 0.47 -1.44 40.35
N LYS A 865 0.44 -2.19 41.46
CA LYS A 865 -0.78 -2.63 42.17
C LYS A 865 -1.79 -3.43 41.34
N ILE A 866 -1.39 -3.96 40.18
CA ILE A 866 -2.29 -4.75 39.31
C ILE A 866 -2.63 -6.10 39.95
N VAL A 867 -1.69 -6.68 40.69
CA VAL A 867 -1.89 -7.93 41.43
C VAL A 867 -3.01 -7.78 42.47
N GLU A 868 -3.06 -6.65 43.17
CA GLU A 868 -4.12 -6.36 44.16
C GLU A 868 -5.51 -6.30 43.51
N VAL A 869 -5.61 -5.73 42.29
CA VAL A 869 -6.87 -5.64 41.54
C VAL A 869 -7.37 -7.02 41.09
N LEU A 870 -6.46 -7.89 40.64
CA LEU A 870 -6.79 -9.26 40.24
C LEU A 870 -7.18 -10.12 41.44
N GLU A 871 -6.45 -10.00 42.56
CA GLU A 871 -6.76 -10.69 43.81
C GLU A 871 -8.10 -10.23 44.41
N ALA A 872 -8.44 -8.93 44.30
CA ALA A 872 -9.75 -8.41 44.72
C ALA A 872 -10.92 -9.03 43.92
N LYS A 873 -10.67 -9.50 42.70
CA LYS A 873 -11.63 -10.25 41.88
C LYS A 873 -11.59 -11.77 42.14
N GLY A 874 -10.71 -12.25 43.01
CA GLY A 874 -10.52 -13.66 43.33
C GLY A 874 -9.69 -14.42 42.29
N ILE A 875 -8.80 -13.73 41.56
CA ILE A 875 -7.85 -14.33 40.62
C ILE A 875 -6.46 -14.35 41.27
N ALA A 876 -5.95 -15.54 41.61
CA ALA A 876 -4.61 -15.71 42.16
C ALA A 876 -3.55 -15.57 41.05
N VAL A 877 -2.60 -14.65 41.20
CA VAL A 877 -1.53 -14.45 40.22
C VAL A 877 -0.26 -15.19 40.67
N GLU A 878 0.19 -16.16 39.89
CA GLU A 878 1.37 -16.97 40.21
C GLU A 878 2.49 -16.76 39.16
N PRO A 879 3.73 -16.45 39.60
CA PRO A 879 4.88 -16.38 38.70
C PRO A 879 5.32 -17.79 38.26
N VAL A 880 5.77 -17.90 37.02
CA VAL A 880 6.41 -19.10 36.44
C VAL A 880 7.70 -18.72 35.71
N SER A 881 8.69 -19.62 35.73
CA SER A 881 9.99 -19.40 35.07
C SER A 881 10.26 -20.38 33.93
N ASN A 882 9.61 -21.55 33.93
CA ASN A 882 9.78 -22.57 32.90
C ASN A 882 8.45 -23.27 32.55
N LEU A 883 8.42 -23.95 31.40
CA LEU A 883 7.22 -24.60 30.87
C LEU A 883 6.70 -25.74 31.76
N LEU A 884 7.59 -26.56 32.33
CA LEU A 884 7.18 -27.70 33.16
C LEU A 884 6.53 -27.23 34.46
N GLU A 885 7.02 -26.15 35.06
CA GLU A 885 6.42 -25.51 36.23
C GLU A 885 5.00 -24.99 35.91
N ALA A 886 4.84 -24.33 34.76
CA ALA A 886 3.52 -23.87 34.31
C ALA A 886 2.57 -25.04 34.03
N ALA A 887 3.07 -26.13 33.46
CA ALA A 887 2.29 -27.35 33.21
C ALA A 887 1.83 -28.02 34.51
N VAL A 888 2.69 -28.16 35.53
CA VAL A 888 2.29 -28.71 36.85
C VAL A 888 1.22 -27.84 37.52
N LYS A 889 1.30 -26.51 37.36
CA LYS A 889 0.32 -25.56 37.93
C LYS A 889 -1.01 -25.51 37.16
N SER A 890 -1.06 -26.09 35.95
CA SER A 890 -2.22 -26.04 35.04
C SER A 890 -2.88 -27.40 34.80
N LEU A 891 -2.12 -28.50 34.90
CA LEU A 891 -2.61 -29.85 34.63
C LEU A 891 -3.23 -30.48 35.87
N MET A 892 -4.35 -31.16 35.68
CA MET A 892 -4.99 -31.95 36.73
C MET A 892 -4.33 -33.32 36.85
N GLY A 893 -4.11 -33.77 38.10
CA GLY A 893 -3.57 -35.09 38.39
C GLY A 893 -2.05 -35.17 38.42
N VAL A 894 -1.35 -34.04 38.44
CA VAL A 894 0.11 -33.98 38.63
C VAL A 894 0.45 -32.96 39.72
N SER A 895 1.33 -33.34 40.63
CA SER A 895 1.71 -32.55 41.80
C SER A 895 3.17 -32.07 41.78
N SER A 896 4.01 -32.68 40.92
CA SER A 896 5.43 -32.35 40.83
C SER A 896 5.98 -32.45 39.40
N VAL A 897 7.10 -31.77 39.14
CA VAL A 897 7.80 -31.83 37.84
C VAL A 897 8.35 -33.23 37.56
N GLU A 898 8.78 -33.95 38.61
CA GLU A 898 9.28 -35.33 38.49
C GLU A 898 8.18 -36.29 38.03
N GLU A 899 6.97 -36.13 38.58
CA GLU A 899 5.78 -36.88 38.18
C GLU A 899 5.40 -36.56 36.72
N LEU A 900 5.42 -35.30 36.30
CA LEU A 900 5.17 -34.91 34.91
C LEU A 900 6.19 -35.52 33.93
N LEU A 901 7.48 -35.49 34.30
CA LEU A 901 8.56 -36.10 33.51
C LEU A 901 8.38 -37.62 33.40
N SER A 902 7.87 -38.26 34.46
CA SER A 902 7.55 -39.69 34.42
C SER A 902 6.43 -39.97 33.39
N HIS A 903 5.39 -39.14 33.32
CA HIS A 903 4.33 -39.24 32.32
C HIS A 903 4.84 -39.06 30.89
N LEU A 904 5.70 -38.05 30.65
CA LEU A 904 6.30 -37.81 29.34
C LEU A 904 7.22 -38.98 28.90
N ARG A 905 7.85 -39.66 29.86
CA ARG A 905 8.77 -40.80 29.63
C ARG A 905 8.10 -42.17 29.72
N ALA A 906 6.83 -42.28 30.13
CA ALA A 906 6.15 -43.56 30.37
C ALA A 906 5.66 -44.26 29.08
N GLU A 907 6.05 -45.53 28.86
CA GLU A 907 5.88 -46.28 27.60
C GLU A 907 4.46 -46.68 27.16
N LYS A 908 3.35 -46.25 27.80
CA LYS A 908 2.00 -46.71 27.40
C LYS A 908 0.96 -45.60 27.31
N ILE A 909 0.38 -45.42 26.11
CA ILE A 909 -1.00 -44.94 25.95
C ILE A 909 -1.79 -46.06 25.26
N LYS A 910 -2.75 -46.62 26.00
CA LYS A 910 -3.82 -47.49 25.47
C LYS A 910 -4.62 -46.67 24.46
N HIS A 911 -4.87 -47.27 23.30
CA HIS A 911 -5.82 -46.80 22.29
C HIS A 911 -7.09 -46.19 22.90
N PHE A 912 -7.37 -44.92 22.59
CA PHE A 912 -8.73 -44.42 22.54
C PHE A 912 -9.12 -44.28 21.07
N LYS A 913 -9.82 -45.32 20.59
CA LYS A 913 -10.67 -45.29 19.40
C LYS A 913 -12.02 -44.72 19.83
N ALA A 914 -12.66 -43.97 18.92
CA ALA A 914 -13.98 -43.31 18.99
C ALA A 914 -13.96 -41.89 19.60
N ALA A 915 -14.53 -40.85 18.98
CA ALA A 915 -15.52 -40.79 17.91
C ALA A 915 -15.24 -39.60 16.94
N LEU A 916 -15.89 -39.71 15.78
CA LEU A 916 -16.05 -38.68 14.72
C LEU A 916 -16.35 -37.28 15.24
#